data_AF-A0A7X0VYQ3-F1
#
_entry.id   AF-A0A7X0VYQ3-F1
#
_cell.length_a   1.000
_cell.length_b   1.000
_cell.length_c   1.000
_cell.angle_alpha   90.00
_cell.angle_beta   90.00
_cell.angle_gamma   90.00
#
_symmetry.space_group_name_H-M   'P 1'
#
loop_
_entity.id
_entity.type
_entity.pdbx_description
1 polymer ?
#
loop_
_entity_poly.entity_id
_entity_poly.type
_entity_poly.pdbx_seq_one_letter_code
_entity_poly.pdbx_strand_id
1 'polypeptide(L)'
;MIEQILKPFIRPIQKKIMRPIRKSAMLPKLIARWLISWGKTILGTGLRSLDNYWRIGSYYVAKKLVVLTALIILVIVYFGWINPPKFVDKWFARTPVVAAAAAESKGFTGTAKVKDADGNVIYVGGLKDGLYSGAGKMYAPDGTLIYDGSFDKGIRAGTGDAYGTDGVLLYRGGFANDQYDGDGILFAKDGSVLYQGKFAAGQYDGDGTLYSAPDVVKYAGAFAQGKYQGDGKLYDDAGTLLYEGAFNAGGYEGAGKLYRPDGTVQYEGTFAAGSLSGDGTEYYPSGVAKYKGTFQLGQYHGTGSLMNEQGVVVYTGAFAGGQKEGEGQAFGDDGAPLYQGMFRAGQYEGVGSLLDADGATVYKGFFRAGKIDAGGFLGLTLAKLQETLGDPDAPADGGGNAAMGGSDGGGDSAGGSDAGSAGGNDAGGEGSGSGGGSTDSGASDGSAGGDGGTSDSGDAGSAGAGTEAAGGTGTAPASGGTSSEADSSASGTSTPNAGTKTPAAAVSNPPGKAISEAAGAAAATQSSSKDAGSETPAAPSPASQSNASTQSQPTFSADSTSSSSEGTNSSAAGTGSPAGSGSGSSSSPDGSAGDGTADVADSGDSAIAADATPTEQQLVYGANQLSFELTPDPDNPESYSVTEVRIWNKTVLADLVAQLQADKNAGVKQPVDADRYEMWHKWNGRWAIVLYNKDKPVRATIRPWDGT
;
A
#
# COMPACT_ATOMS: atom_id res chain seq x y z
N MET A 1 65.25 -25.07 17.30
CA MET A 1 66.32 -26.04 17.63
C MET A 1 67.32 -26.29 16.49
N ILE A 2 66.89 -26.46 15.22
CA ILE A 2 67.77 -26.83 14.08
C ILE A 2 69.05 -25.97 13.95
N GLU A 3 68.95 -24.66 14.19
CA GLU A 3 70.07 -23.70 14.14
C GLU A 3 71.33 -24.07 14.97
N GLN A 4 71.18 -24.76 16.10
CA GLN A 4 72.34 -25.07 16.97
C GLN A 4 73.09 -26.33 16.51
N ILE A 5 72.44 -27.23 15.77
CA ILE A 5 72.99 -28.52 15.37
C ILE A 5 73.91 -28.39 14.14
N LEU A 6 73.63 -27.47 13.21
CA LEU A 6 74.42 -27.28 11.98
C LEU A 6 75.67 -26.39 12.15
N LYS A 7 75.70 -25.51 13.15
CA LYS A 7 76.79 -24.52 13.35
C LYS A 7 78.17 -25.13 13.64
N PRO A 8 78.34 -26.32 14.26
CA PRO A 8 79.64 -27.00 14.38
C PRO A 8 80.21 -27.49 13.03
N PHE A 9 79.38 -28.10 12.18
CA PHE A 9 79.83 -28.78 10.95
C PHE A 9 80.20 -27.82 9.80
N ILE A 10 79.49 -26.70 9.66
CA ILE A 10 79.70 -25.76 8.53
C ILE A 10 80.97 -24.91 8.72
N ARG A 11 81.31 -24.54 9.96
CA ARG A 11 82.44 -23.66 10.29
C ARG A 11 83.82 -24.15 9.82
N PRO A 12 84.24 -25.43 9.94
CA PRO A 12 85.51 -25.89 9.38
C PRO A 12 85.51 -25.88 7.84
N ILE A 13 84.39 -26.21 7.20
CA ILE A 13 84.26 -26.27 5.74
C ILE A 13 84.40 -24.87 5.11
N GLN A 14 83.63 -23.88 5.61
CA GLN A 14 83.77 -22.49 5.18
C GLN A 14 85.21 -21.95 5.34
N LYS A 15 85.87 -22.27 6.46
CA LYS A 15 87.23 -21.78 6.76
C LYS A 15 88.31 -22.40 5.88
N LYS A 16 88.06 -23.58 5.29
CA LYS A 16 88.97 -24.25 4.33
C LYS A 16 88.69 -23.83 2.89
N ILE A 17 87.43 -23.61 2.51
CA ILE A 17 87.03 -23.24 1.13
C ILE A 17 87.15 -21.73 0.83
N MET A 18 86.86 -20.83 1.79
CA MET A 18 86.90 -19.38 1.51
C MET A 18 88.29 -18.74 1.59
N ARG A 19 89.31 -19.44 2.12
CA ARG A 19 90.67 -18.90 2.25
C ARG A 19 91.43 -18.77 0.91
N PRO A 20 91.29 -19.68 -0.07
CA PRO A 20 91.71 -19.43 -1.44
C PRO A 20 90.92 -18.31 -2.13
N ILE A 21 89.59 -18.30 -1.96
CA ILE A 21 88.68 -17.42 -2.71
C ILE A 21 88.88 -15.93 -2.35
N ARG A 22 89.23 -15.57 -1.11
CA ARG A 22 89.61 -14.18 -0.77
C ARG A 22 90.97 -13.71 -1.32
N LYS A 23 91.66 -14.52 -2.14
CA LYS A 23 92.79 -14.09 -2.98
C LYS A 23 92.48 -14.05 -4.49
N SER A 24 91.22 -14.17 -4.91
CA SER A 24 90.84 -14.14 -6.33
C SER A 24 90.25 -12.81 -6.84
N ALA A 25 90.52 -11.68 -6.18
CA ALA A 25 90.13 -10.33 -6.65
C ALA A 25 90.71 -9.94 -8.04
N MET A 26 91.62 -10.75 -8.61
CA MET A 26 92.09 -10.62 -9.99
C MET A 26 91.42 -11.56 -11.00
N LEU A 27 90.61 -12.55 -10.60
CA LEU A 27 90.03 -13.53 -11.53
C LEU A 27 89.21 -12.87 -12.67
N PRO A 28 88.33 -11.87 -12.42
CA PRO A 28 87.63 -11.17 -13.50
C PRO A 28 88.59 -10.43 -14.44
N LYS A 29 89.65 -9.80 -13.91
CA LYS A 29 90.64 -9.06 -14.72
C LYS A 29 91.59 -9.98 -15.49
N LEU A 30 91.88 -11.18 -14.96
CA LEU A 30 92.68 -12.21 -15.64
C LEU A 30 91.88 -12.88 -16.75
N ILE A 31 90.62 -13.28 -16.48
CA ILE A 31 89.72 -13.82 -17.50
C ILE A 31 89.46 -12.77 -18.60
N ALA A 32 89.19 -11.51 -18.23
CA ALA A 32 89.00 -10.44 -19.22
C ALA A 32 90.27 -10.17 -20.04
N ARG A 33 91.47 -10.09 -19.43
CA ARG A 33 92.73 -9.95 -20.18
C ARG A 33 93.01 -11.15 -21.09
N TRP A 34 92.69 -12.35 -20.63
CA TRP A 34 92.81 -13.58 -21.43
C TRP A 34 91.85 -13.56 -22.62
N LEU A 35 90.57 -13.25 -22.43
CA LEU A 35 89.57 -13.12 -23.50
C LEU A 35 89.87 -11.98 -24.47
N ILE A 36 90.36 -10.83 -24.00
CA ILE A 36 90.73 -9.70 -24.87
C ILE A 36 91.98 -10.03 -25.69
N SER A 37 92.96 -10.73 -25.10
CA SER A 37 94.15 -11.20 -25.81
C SER A 37 93.79 -12.25 -26.85
N TRP A 38 93.08 -13.31 -26.44
CA TRP A 38 92.60 -14.41 -27.29
C TRP A 38 91.67 -13.92 -28.41
N GLY A 39 90.79 -12.96 -28.10
CA GLY A 39 89.94 -12.26 -29.06
C GLY A 39 90.74 -11.46 -30.08
N LYS A 40 91.82 -10.76 -29.68
CA LYS A 40 92.74 -10.13 -30.65
C LYS A 40 93.42 -11.16 -31.55
N THR A 41 93.89 -12.30 -31.02
CA THR A 41 94.50 -13.35 -31.83
C THR A 41 93.53 -13.95 -32.85
N ILE A 42 92.27 -14.18 -32.45
CA ILE A 42 91.23 -14.75 -33.32
C ILE A 42 90.70 -13.73 -34.34
N LEU A 43 90.55 -12.46 -33.97
CA LEU A 43 90.01 -11.44 -34.87
C LEU A 43 91.05 -10.87 -35.85
N GLY A 44 92.34 -10.91 -35.51
CA GLY A 44 93.42 -10.35 -36.33
C GLY A 44 93.85 -11.16 -37.56
N THR A 45 93.63 -12.47 -37.60
CA THR A 45 94.11 -13.34 -38.69
C THR A 45 93.24 -13.24 -39.97
N GLY A 46 93.86 -13.37 -41.15
CA GLY A 46 93.12 -13.47 -42.41
C GLY A 46 92.39 -14.81 -42.55
N LEU A 47 91.19 -14.82 -43.16
CA LEU A 47 90.34 -16.01 -43.36
C LEU A 47 90.88 -17.01 -44.43
N ARG A 48 92.20 -17.11 -44.62
CA ARG A 48 92.85 -17.83 -45.72
C ARG A 48 93.47 -19.20 -45.35
N SER A 49 93.10 -19.77 -44.22
CA SER A 49 93.42 -21.17 -43.85
C SER A 49 92.21 -21.86 -43.22
N LEU A 50 92.07 -23.18 -43.46
CA LEU A 50 91.09 -24.06 -42.82
C LEU A 50 91.19 -24.02 -41.29
N ASP A 51 92.38 -23.77 -40.72
CA ASP A 51 92.61 -23.71 -39.27
C ASP A 51 91.81 -22.61 -38.57
N ASN A 52 91.28 -21.62 -39.30
CA ASN A 52 90.43 -20.57 -38.74
C ASN A 52 88.96 -21.00 -38.56
N TYR A 53 88.62 -22.26 -38.86
CA TYR A 53 87.26 -22.81 -38.78
C TYR A 53 87.16 -23.94 -37.75
N TRP A 54 85.98 -24.12 -37.17
CA TRP A 54 85.58 -25.33 -36.47
C TRP A 54 84.70 -26.17 -37.38
N ARG A 55 85.04 -27.45 -37.54
CA ARG A 55 84.21 -28.42 -38.26
C ARG A 55 83.18 -28.99 -37.30
N ILE A 56 81.91 -28.77 -37.61
CA ILE A 56 80.75 -29.26 -36.84
C ILE A 56 79.91 -30.09 -37.81
N GLY A 57 80.07 -31.41 -37.74
CA GLY A 57 79.49 -32.34 -38.71
C GLY A 57 80.03 -32.11 -40.13
N SER A 58 79.12 -31.79 -41.06
CA SER A 58 79.40 -31.47 -42.46
C SER A 58 79.80 -30.01 -42.70
N TYR A 59 79.62 -29.11 -41.73
CA TYR A 59 79.81 -27.66 -41.91
C TYR A 59 81.09 -27.14 -41.25
N TYR A 60 81.68 -26.10 -41.85
CA TYR A 60 82.82 -25.37 -41.32
C TYR A 60 82.36 -23.98 -40.85
N VAL A 61 82.28 -23.78 -39.53
CA VAL A 61 81.89 -22.50 -38.93
C VAL A 61 83.15 -21.71 -38.59
N ALA A 62 83.27 -20.47 -39.08
CA ALA A 62 84.44 -19.64 -38.79
C ALA A 62 84.56 -19.35 -37.29
N LYS A 63 85.75 -19.56 -36.69
CA LYS A 63 86.00 -19.30 -35.26
C LYS A 63 85.68 -17.84 -34.89
N LYS A 64 85.98 -16.90 -35.80
CA LYS A 64 85.57 -15.49 -35.68
C LYS A 64 84.06 -15.32 -35.54
N LEU A 65 83.26 -16.04 -36.33
CA LEU A 65 81.80 -15.93 -36.30
C LEU A 65 81.24 -16.41 -34.96
N VAL A 66 81.72 -17.54 -34.44
CA VAL A 66 81.27 -18.07 -33.14
C VAL A 66 81.65 -17.15 -31.98
N VAL A 67 82.84 -16.56 -32.01
CA VAL A 67 83.25 -15.54 -31.01
C VAL A 67 82.40 -14.26 -31.14
N LEU A 68 82.03 -13.86 -32.36
CA LEU A 68 81.16 -12.71 -32.60
C LEU A 68 79.73 -12.97 -32.09
N THR A 69 79.11 -14.12 -32.39
CA THR A 69 77.78 -14.45 -31.84
C THR A 69 77.83 -14.64 -30.33
N ALA A 70 78.89 -15.22 -29.76
CA ALA A 70 79.05 -15.29 -28.30
C ALA A 70 79.14 -13.89 -27.66
N LEU A 71 79.84 -12.94 -28.29
CA LEU A 71 79.87 -11.54 -27.86
C LEU A 71 78.49 -10.86 -27.98
N ILE A 72 77.79 -11.06 -29.10
CA ILE A 72 76.45 -10.51 -29.33
C ILE A 72 75.46 -11.09 -28.30
N ILE A 73 75.51 -12.40 -28.02
CA ILE A 73 74.68 -13.04 -26.99
C ILE A 73 75.02 -12.48 -25.60
N LEU A 74 76.29 -12.30 -25.25
CA LEU A 74 76.69 -11.71 -23.97
C LEU A 74 76.20 -10.25 -23.84
N VAL A 75 76.25 -9.48 -24.92
CA VAL A 75 75.70 -8.10 -25.01
C VAL A 75 74.17 -8.11 -24.86
N ILE A 76 73.46 -9.05 -25.51
CA ILE A 76 72.00 -9.23 -25.38
C ILE A 76 71.61 -9.65 -23.96
N VAL A 77 72.35 -10.55 -23.32
CA VAL A 77 72.10 -10.94 -21.92
C VAL A 77 72.36 -9.77 -20.96
N TYR A 78 73.43 -8.99 -21.20
CA TYR A 78 73.73 -7.81 -20.39
C TYR A 78 72.63 -6.73 -20.50
N PHE A 79 72.23 -6.36 -21.72
CA PHE A 79 71.17 -5.36 -21.96
C PHE A 79 69.74 -5.93 -21.83
N GLY A 80 69.56 -7.24 -21.69
CA GLY A 80 68.26 -7.87 -21.48
C GLY A 80 67.93 -8.15 -20.00
N TRP A 81 68.95 -8.41 -19.18
CA TRP A 81 68.77 -8.84 -17.78
C TRP A 81 69.57 -8.05 -16.74
N ILE A 82 70.70 -7.44 -17.09
CA ILE A 82 71.60 -6.80 -16.11
C ILE A 82 71.40 -5.28 -16.08
N ASN A 83 71.25 -4.63 -17.24
CA ASN A 83 71.11 -3.18 -17.33
C ASN A 83 70.37 -2.75 -18.62
N PRO A 84 69.02 -2.87 -18.68
CA PRO A 84 68.27 -2.57 -19.89
C PRO A 84 68.30 -1.08 -20.28
N PRO A 85 68.59 -0.74 -21.55
CA PRO A 85 68.41 0.62 -22.06
C PRO A 85 66.93 0.99 -22.14
N LYS A 86 66.58 2.25 -21.87
CA LYS A 86 65.18 2.75 -21.78
C LYS A 86 64.28 2.48 -22.99
N PHE A 87 64.82 2.14 -24.16
CA PHE A 87 64.02 1.74 -25.32
C PHE A 87 63.49 0.30 -25.23
N VAL A 88 64.16 -0.56 -24.47
CA VAL A 88 63.82 -1.98 -24.29
C VAL A 88 62.57 -2.13 -23.43
N ASP A 89 62.39 -1.30 -22.40
CA ASP A 89 61.15 -1.28 -21.59
C ASP A 89 59.91 -0.93 -22.44
N LYS A 90 60.07 -0.02 -23.41
CA LYS A 90 59.03 0.33 -24.39
C LYS A 90 58.71 -0.81 -25.38
N TRP A 91 59.64 -1.74 -25.59
CA TRP A 91 59.46 -2.87 -26.52
C TRP A 91 58.88 -4.11 -25.85
N PHE A 92 59.10 -4.30 -24.54
CA PHE A 92 58.53 -5.41 -23.76
C PHE A 92 57.15 -5.12 -23.13
N ALA A 93 56.50 -4.01 -23.51
CA ALA A 93 55.17 -3.60 -23.02
C ALA A 93 55.01 -3.64 -21.49
N ARG A 94 56.10 -3.40 -20.74
CA ARG A 94 56.07 -3.36 -19.28
C ARG A 94 55.31 -2.13 -18.83
N THR A 95 54.15 -2.31 -18.21
CA THR A 95 53.35 -1.21 -17.67
C THR A 95 54.19 -0.36 -16.71
N PRO A 96 54.43 0.94 -17.01
CA PRO A 96 55.28 1.77 -16.19
C PRO A 96 54.72 1.89 -14.78
N VAL A 97 55.59 1.74 -13.79
CA VAL A 97 55.26 1.96 -12.38
C VAL A 97 55.49 3.44 -12.07
N VAL A 98 54.44 4.14 -11.64
CA VAL A 98 54.46 5.58 -11.37
C VAL A 98 53.93 5.81 -9.95
N ALA A 99 54.58 6.66 -9.16
CA ALA A 99 54.01 7.11 -7.89
C ALA A 99 52.86 8.10 -8.17
N ALA A 100 51.77 8.08 -7.42
CA ALA A 100 50.55 8.86 -7.68
C ALA A 100 50.84 10.35 -7.95
N ALA A 101 51.52 11.02 -7.02
CA ALA A 101 51.92 12.43 -7.15
C ALA A 101 52.84 12.72 -8.36
N ALA A 102 53.48 11.71 -8.95
CA ALA A 102 54.32 11.81 -10.14
C ALA A 102 53.61 11.46 -11.46
N ALA A 103 52.39 10.91 -11.41
CA ALA A 103 51.52 10.72 -12.57
C ALA A 103 50.73 12.02 -12.85
N GLU A 104 50.10 12.56 -11.81
CA GLU A 104 49.31 13.79 -11.80
C GLU A 104 50.15 15.01 -12.21
N SER A 105 51.24 15.29 -11.48
CA SER A 105 52.13 16.44 -11.74
C SER A 105 52.87 16.43 -13.09
N LYS A 106 52.66 15.41 -13.93
CA LYS A 106 53.31 15.25 -15.25
C LYS A 106 52.32 14.99 -16.39
N GLY A 107 51.01 15.02 -16.13
CA GLY A 107 49.99 14.79 -17.15
C GLY A 107 50.11 13.41 -17.82
N PHE A 108 50.53 12.38 -17.09
CA PHE A 108 50.85 11.09 -17.72
C PHE A 108 49.61 10.48 -18.39
N THR A 109 49.76 10.06 -19.65
CA THR A 109 48.69 9.45 -20.45
C THR A 109 49.17 8.11 -21.02
N GLY A 110 48.33 7.08 -20.89
CA GLY A 110 48.64 5.68 -21.25
C GLY A 110 48.40 4.72 -20.08
N THR A 111 48.65 3.42 -20.27
CA THR A 111 48.47 2.44 -19.19
C THR A 111 49.62 2.44 -18.20
N ALA A 112 49.33 2.33 -16.90
CA ALA A 112 50.34 2.37 -15.83
C ALA A 112 49.94 1.50 -14.62
N LYS A 113 50.91 1.29 -13.72
CA LYS A 113 50.66 0.86 -12.34
C LYS A 113 50.96 2.02 -11.40
N VAL A 114 49.94 2.54 -10.73
CA VAL A 114 50.07 3.65 -9.79
C VAL A 114 50.33 3.12 -8.39
N LYS A 115 51.28 3.73 -7.69
CA LYS A 115 51.62 3.44 -6.30
C LYS A 115 51.36 4.61 -5.37
N ASP A 116 51.03 4.29 -4.12
CA ASP A 116 50.99 5.25 -3.01
C ASP A 116 52.41 5.65 -2.54
N ALA A 117 52.50 6.33 -1.39
CA ALA A 117 53.76 6.79 -0.81
C ALA A 117 54.59 5.64 -0.19
N ASP A 118 53.93 4.63 0.39
CA ASP A 118 54.57 3.46 1.02
C ASP A 118 55.03 2.42 -0.02
N GLY A 119 54.50 2.52 -1.25
CA GLY A 119 54.87 1.69 -2.39
C GLY A 119 53.90 0.53 -2.64
N ASN A 120 52.71 0.53 -2.06
CA ASN A 120 51.63 -0.40 -2.41
C ASN A 120 51.07 -0.01 -3.79
N VAL A 121 50.50 -0.96 -4.53
CA VAL A 121 49.85 -0.67 -5.81
C VAL A 121 48.39 -0.36 -5.54
N ILE A 122 47.95 0.86 -5.86
CA ILE A 122 46.58 1.32 -5.62
C ILE A 122 45.72 1.33 -6.89
N TYR A 123 46.35 1.40 -8.08
CA TYR A 123 45.63 1.36 -9.36
C TYR A 123 46.47 0.73 -10.48
N VAL A 124 45.81 -0.02 -11.37
CA VAL A 124 46.38 -0.60 -12.58
C VAL A 124 45.39 -0.44 -13.73
N GLY A 125 45.66 0.48 -14.65
CA GLY A 125 44.71 0.81 -15.73
C GLY A 125 45.19 1.95 -16.62
N GLY A 126 44.26 2.55 -17.34
CA GLY A 126 44.51 3.74 -18.16
C GLY A 126 44.63 5.02 -17.33
N LEU A 127 45.57 5.88 -17.72
CA LEU A 127 45.66 7.25 -17.26
C LEU A 127 45.47 8.20 -18.45
N LYS A 128 44.84 9.35 -18.19
CA LYS A 128 44.75 10.49 -19.09
C LYS A 128 45.01 11.76 -18.29
N ASP A 129 45.98 12.56 -18.73
CA ASP A 129 46.39 13.79 -18.06
C ASP A 129 46.73 13.59 -16.56
N GLY A 130 47.19 12.39 -16.20
CA GLY A 130 47.52 11.97 -14.83
C GLY A 130 46.35 11.38 -14.02
N LEU A 131 45.11 11.49 -14.49
CA LEU A 131 43.89 10.99 -13.84
C LEU A 131 43.50 9.59 -14.36
N TYR A 132 42.79 8.79 -13.56
CA TYR A 132 42.27 7.48 -13.99
C TYR A 132 41.27 7.63 -15.15
N SER A 133 41.43 6.84 -16.22
CA SER A 133 40.61 6.96 -17.42
C SER A 133 40.55 5.66 -18.23
N GLY A 134 39.35 5.28 -18.66
CA GLY A 134 39.09 3.99 -19.29
C GLY A 134 39.15 2.82 -18.29
N ALA A 135 39.35 1.60 -18.80
CA ALA A 135 39.37 0.40 -17.97
C ALA A 135 40.58 0.37 -17.01
N GLY A 136 40.32 -0.02 -15.75
CA GLY A 136 41.35 -0.19 -14.73
C GLY A 136 40.86 -0.92 -13.48
N LYS A 137 41.82 -1.38 -12.68
CA LYS A 137 41.60 -2.06 -11.41
C LYS A 137 42.14 -1.21 -10.27
N MET A 138 41.35 -0.99 -9.22
CA MET A 138 41.73 -0.25 -8.02
C MET A 138 41.87 -1.22 -6.84
N TYR A 139 42.85 -0.95 -5.99
CA TYR A 139 43.24 -1.82 -4.88
C TYR A 139 43.35 -1.01 -3.58
N ALA A 140 42.98 -1.62 -2.46
CA ALA A 140 43.27 -1.11 -1.13
C ALA A 140 44.78 -1.26 -0.79
N PRO A 141 45.31 -0.56 0.23
CA PRO A 141 46.74 -0.56 0.54
C PRO A 141 47.34 -1.92 0.92
N ASP A 142 46.52 -2.87 1.34
CA ASP A 142 46.88 -4.27 1.61
C ASP A 142 47.05 -5.12 0.32
N GLY A 143 46.62 -4.60 -0.83
CA GLY A 143 46.58 -5.28 -2.12
C GLY A 143 45.24 -5.94 -2.46
N THR A 144 44.21 -5.80 -1.62
CA THR A 144 42.86 -6.31 -1.90
C THR A 144 42.23 -5.53 -3.05
N LEU A 145 41.67 -6.23 -4.04
CA LEU A 145 40.93 -5.62 -5.15
C LEU A 145 39.63 -4.99 -4.61
N ILE A 146 39.39 -3.71 -4.88
CA ILE A 146 38.18 -2.98 -4.44
C ILE A 146 37.32 -2.49 -5.61
N TYR A 147 37.88 -2.38 -6.82
CA TYR A 147 37.11 -2.07 -8.03
C TYR A 147 37.79 -2.62 -9.29
N ASP A 148 36.99 -3.07 -10.26
CA ASP A 148 37.42 -3.54 -11.58
C ASP A 148 36.43 -3.05 -12.63
N GLY A 149 36.76 -1.98 -13.35
CA GLY A 149 35.79 -1.31 -14.21
C GLY A 149 36.33 -0.08 -14.93
N SER A 150 35.45 0.82 -15.31
CA SER A 150 35.78 2.00 -16.10
C SER A 150 35.85 3.29 -15.27
N PHE A 151 36.65 4.23 -15.76
CA PHE A 151 36.91 5.53 -15.12
C PHE A 151 36.81 6.67 -16.14
N ASP A 152 36.39 7.84 -15.68
CA ASP A 152 36.60 9.12 -16.38
C ASP A 152 37.11 10.16 -15.38
N LYS A 153 38.07 11.00 -15.78
CA LYS A 153 38.61 12.10 -14.95
C LYS A 153 38.98 11.72 -13.49
N GLY A 154 39.35 10.47 -13.22
CA GLY A 154 39.71 9.98 -11.88
C GLY A 154 38.58 9.31 -11.09
N ILE A 155 37.32 9.48 -11.48
CA ILE A 155 36.13 8.92 -10.81
C ILE A 155 35.64 7.65 -11.51
N ARG A 156 34.95 6.73 -10.80
CA ARG A 156 34.31 5.55 -11.42
C ARG A 156 33.15 5.99 -12.32
N ALA A 157 33.12 5.45 -13.54
CA ALA A 157 32.13 5.79 -14.56
C ALA A 157 31.96 4.67 -15.59
N GLY A 158 30.74 4.41 -16.06
CA GLY A 158 30.44 3.26 -16.93
C GLY A 158 30.42 1.94 -16.16
N THR A 159 30.61 0.81 -16.84
CA THR A 159 30.47 -0.51 -16.20
C THR A 159 31.66 -0.92 -15.32
N GLY A 160 31.37 -1.60 -14.21
CA GLY A 160 32.37 -2.23 -13.35
C GLY A 160 31.83 -3.15 -12.26
N ASP A 161 32.75 -3.91 -11.66
CA ASP A 161 32.58 -4.67 -10.42
C ASP A 161 33.18 -3.87 -9.25
N ALA A 162 32.48 -3.78 -8.12
CA ALA A 162 32.98 -3.20 -6.88
C ALA A 162 32.98 -4.24 -5.74
N TYR A 163 34.05 -4.24 -4.94
CA TYR A 163 34.31 -5.24 -3.92
C TYR A 163 34.50 -4.59 -2.54
N GLY A 164 34.20 -5.34 -1.48
CA GLY A 164 34.47 -4.94 -0.10
C GLY A 164 35.95 -4.98 0.26
N THR A 165 36.29 -4.48 1.46
CA THR A 165 37.65 -4.58 2.03
C THR A 165 38.06 -6.01 2.38
N ASP A 166 37.13 -6.96 2.27
CA ASP A 166 37.29 -8.40 2.39
C ASP A 166 37.44 -9.10 1.01
N GLY A 167 37.40 -8.34 -0.09
CA GLY A 167 37.47 -8.83 -1.47
C GLY A 167 36.18 -9.48 -1.97
N VAL A 168 35.09 -9.45 -1.19
CA VAL A 168 33.77 -9.95 -1.61
C VAL A 168 33.16 -9.00 -2.63
N LEU A 169 32.60 -9.52 -3.73
CA LEU A 169 31.86 -8.70 -4.71
C LEU A 169 30.61 -8.14 -4.02
N LEU A 170 30.46 -6.82 -4.02
CA LEU A 170 29.29 -6.12 -3.43
C LEU A 170 28.38 -5.52 -4.50
N TYR A 171 28.90 -5.17 -5.67
CA TYR A 171 28.09 -4.62 -6.77
C TYR A 171 28.70 -4.95 -8.13
N ARG A 172 27.84 -5.19 -9.13
CA ARG A 172 28.18 -5.27 -10.55
C ARG A 172 27.15 -4.49 -11.35
N GLY A 173 27.57 -3.49 -12.11
CA GLY A 173 26.64 -2.66 -12.88
C GLY A 173 27.28 -1.39 -13.44
N GLY A 174 26.45 -0.40 -13.75
CA GLY A 174 26.88 0.92 -14.16
C GLY A 174 27.27 1.85 -13.00
N PHE A 175 28.08 2.85 -13.32
CA PHE A 175 28.54 3.89 -12.42
C PHE A 175 28.46 5.26 -13.08
N ALA A 176 28.10 6.27 -12.31
CA ALA A 176 28.25 7.68 -12.65
C ALA A 176 28.67 8.46 -11.40
N ASN A 177 29.64 9.36 -11.52
CA ASN A 177 30.08 10.24 -10.41
C ASN A 177 30.42 9.48 -9.11
N ASP A 178 31.12 8.33 -9.24
CA ASP A 178 31.43 7.41 -8.12
C ASP A 178 30.23 6.76 -7.40
N GLN A 179 29.02 6.86 -7.97
CA GLN A 179 27.78 6.25 -7.46
C GLN A 179 27.27 5.17 -8.41
N TYR A 180 26.44 4.24 -7.93
CA TYR A 180 25.76 3.25 -8.77
C TYR A 180 24.71 3.94 -9.65
N ASP A 181 24.68 3.61 -10.93
CA ASP A 181 23.86 4.31 -11.93
C ASP A 181 23.54 3.41 -13.13
N GLY A 182 22.30 3.40 -13.60
CA GLY A 182 21.82 2.45 -14.61
C GLY A 182 21.65 1.03 -14.06
N ASP A 183 21.59 0.03 -14.94
CA ASP A 183 21.34 -1.37 -14.55
C ASP A 183 22.50 -1.97 -13.72
N GLY A 184 22.16 -2.68 -12.64
CA GLY A 184 23.12 -3.36 -11.78
C GLY A 184 22.54 -4.43 -10.86
N ILE A 185 23.45 -5.14 -10.19
CA ILE A 185 23.18 -6.18 -9.19
C ILE A 185 24.00 -5.85 -7.94
N LEU A 186 23.31 -5.75 -6.81
CA LEU A 186 23.88 -5.56 -5.47
C LEU A 186 23.90 -6.90 -4.73
N PHE A 187 25.01 -7.21 -4.07
CA PHE A 187 25.24 -8.47 -3.37
C PHE A 187 25.48 -8.27 -1.87
N ALA A 188 25.06 -9.25 -1.07
CA ALA A 188 25.42 -9.36 0.34
C ALA A 188 26.81 -9.98 0.53
N LYS A 189 27.31 -9.94 1.77
CA LYS A 189 28.64 -10.47 2.13
C LYS A 189 28.80 -11.99 2.02
N ASP A 190 27.69 -12.73 1.88
CA ASP A 190 27.68 -14.17 1.59
C ASP A 190 27.63 -14.48 0.07
N GLY A 191 27.54 -13.45 -0.77
CA GLY A 191 27.40 -13.57 -2.22
C GLY A 191 25.96 -13.71 -2.72
N SER A 192 24.96 -13.69 -1.85
CA SER A 192 23.54 -13.65 -2.26
C SER A 192 23.18 -12.30 -2.89
N VAL A 193 22.21 -12.30 -3.80
CA VAL A 193 21.69 -11.05 -4.40
C VAL A 193 20.78 -10.36 -3.38
N LEU A 194 21.03 -9.07 -3.15
CA LEU A 194 20.14 -8.19 -2.37
C LEU A 194 19.15 -7.46 -3.29
N TYR A 195 19.63 -6.98 -4.43
CA TYR A 195 18.83 -6.25 -5.40
C TYR A 195 19.38 -6.45 -6.82
N GLN A 196 18.49 -6.56 -7.80
CA GLN A 196 18.80 -6.53 -9.22
C GLN A 196 17.83 -5.58 -9.93
N GLY A 197 18.33 -4.56 -10.61
CA GLY A 197 17.50 -3.55 -11.25
C GLY A 197 18.26 -2.28 -11.57
N LYS A 198 17.53 -1.18 -11.73
CA LYS A 198 18.07 0.13 -12.08
C LYS A 198 18.46 0.95 -10.85
N PHE A 199 19.53 1.72 -11.01
CA PHE A 199 20.04 2.66 -10.00
C PHE A 199 20.07 4.07 -10.56
N ALA A 200 19.85 5.06 -9.70
CA ALA A 200 20.19 6.46 -9.95
C ALA A 200 20.83 7.05 -8.68
N ALA A 201 21.94 7.77 -8.84
CA ALA A 201 22.66 8.41 -7.73
C ALA A 201 22.93 7.50 -6.51
N GLY A 202 23.19 6.20 -6.74
CA GLY A 202 23.44 5.20 -5.70
C GLY A 202 22.21 4.61 -5.01
N GLN A 203 20.99 4.99 -5.42
CA GLN A 203 19.72 4.48 -4.88
C GLN A 203 18.99 3.63 -5.93
N TYR A 204 18.07 2.76 -5.49
CA TYR A 204 17.18 2.03 -6.40
C TYR A 204 16.20 3.01 -7.06
N ASP A 205 16.13 3.03 -8.39
CA ASP A 205 15.30 3.99 -9.13
C ASP A 205 14.94 3.41 -10.52
N GLY A 206 13.64 3.34 -10.83
CA GLY A 206 13.12 2.52 -11.93
C GLY A 206 12.90 1.05 -11.53
N ASP A 207 12.71 0.19 -12.53
CA ASP A 207 12.34 -1.23 -12.33
C ASP A 207 13.43 -2.05 -11.63
N GLY A 208 13.03 -2.93 -10.71
CA GLY A 208 13.92 -3.90 -10.10
C GLY A 208 13.26 -4.91 -9.17
N THR A 209 14.09 -5.86 -8.71
CA THR A 209 13.72 -6.93 -7.77
C THR A 209 14.62 -6.83 -6.53
N LEU A 210 13.99 -6.72 -5.36
CA LEU A 210 14.62 -6.74 -4.04
C LEU A 210 14.39 -8.12 -3.40
N TYR A 211 15.41 -8.66 -2.74
CA TYR A 211 15.41 -9.98 -2.12
C TYR A 211 15.55 -9.87 -0.59
N SER A 212 14.93 -10.79 0.16
CA SER A 212 15.06 -10.88 1.63
C SER A 212 16.09 -11.93 2.07
N ALA A 213 16.25 -12.98 1.26
CA ALA A 213 17.17 -14.10 1.46
C ALA A 213 17.57 -14.68 0.09
N PRO A 214 18.53 -15.62 -0.01
CA PRO A 214 18.90 -16.25 -1.28
C PRO A 214 17.66 -16.82 -2.00
N ASP A 215 17.45 -16.38 -3.24
CA ASP A 215 16.31 -16.72 -4.11
C ASP A 215 14.90 -16.36 -3.58
N VAL A 216 14.78 -15.71 -2.42
CA VAL A 216 13.49 -15.22 -1.87
C VAL A 216 13.29 -13.76 -2.27
N VAL A 217 12.42 -13.53 -3.26
CA VAL A 217 11.97 -12.18 -3.66
C VAL A 217 11.16 -11.57 -2.51
N LYS A 218 11.49 -10.33 -2.14
CA LYS A 218 10.73 -9.50 -1.20
C LYS A 218 9.82 -8.51 -1.92
N TYR A 219 10.31 -7.90 -3.01
CA TYR A 219 9.53 -6.99 -3.84
C TYR A 219 10.02 -7.06 -5.29
N ALA A 220 9.10 -6.98 -6.26
CA ALA A 220 9.40 -6.80 -7.68
C ALA A 220 8.48 -5.74 -8.28
N GLY A 221 9.04 -4.67 -8.84
CA GLY A 221 8.28 -3.51 -9.31
C GLY A 221 9.16 -2.30 -9.54
N ALA A 222 8.57 -1.11 -9.67
CA ALA A 222 9.31 0.12 -9.83
C ALA A 222 9.70 0.76 -8.48
N PHE A 223 10.83 1.48 -8.51
CA PHE A 223 11.39 2.22 -7.39
C PHE A 223 11.52 3.71 -7.73
N ALA A 224 11.47 4.55 -6.71
CA ALA A 224 11.92 5.94 -6.78
C ALA A 224 12.66 6.29 -5.48
N GLN A 225 13.88 6.82 -5.58
CA GLN A 225 14.71 7.19 -4.42
C GLN A 225 14.80 6.10 -3.34
N GLY A 226 14.99 4.84 -3.76
CA GLY A 226 15.10 3.67 -2.87
C GLY A 226 13.78 3.15 -2.28
N LYS A 227 12.62 3.73 -2.62
CA LYS A 227 11.29 3.34 -2.14
C LYS A 227 10.45 2.70 -3.26
N TYR A 228 9.51 1.84 -2.91
CA TYR A 228 8.54 1.28 -3.86
C TYR A 228 7.63 2.40 -4.42
N GLN A 229 7.45 2.42 -5.75
CA GLN A 229 6.70 3.46 -6.46
C GLN A 229 6.08 2.90 -7.75
N GLY A 230 4.83 3.25 -8.06
CA GLY A 230 4.14 2.68 -9.22
C GLY A 230 3.80 1.20 -9.01
N ASP A 231 3.54 0.46 -10.09
CA ASP A 231 3.09 -0.92 -10.02
C ASP A 231 4.18 -1.86 -9.47
N GLY A 232 3.78 -2.80 -8.61
CA GLY A 232 4.67 -3.82 -8.08
C GLY A 232 3.97 -4.95 -7.33
N LYS A 233 4.78 -5.92 -6.92
CA LYS A 233 4.40 -7.11 -6.15
C LYS A 233 5.25 -7.19 -4.90
N LEU A 234 4.61 -7.26 -3.74
CA LEU A 234 5.25 -7.39 -2.43
C LEU A 234 5.00 -8.79 -1.87
N TYR A 235 6.03 -9.38 -1.30
CA TYR A 235 6.05 -10.76 -0.81
C TYR A 235 6.44 -10.81 0.68
N ASP A 236 6.06 -11.89 1.37
CA ASP A 236 6.54 -12.19 2.72
C ASP A 236 7.94 -12.82 2.72
N ASP A 237 8.49 -13.06 3.92
CA ASP A 237 9.82 -13.67 4.06
C ASP A 237 9.84 -15.19 3.73
N ALA A 238 8.72 -15.78 3.31
CA ALA A 238 8.61 -17.14 2.74
C ALA A 238 8.40 -17.13 1.21
N GLY A 239 8.26 -15.96 0.58
CA GLY A 239 7.98 -15.80 -0.85
C GLY A 239 6.50 -15.87 -1.22
N THR A 240 5.58 -15.84 -0.26
CA THR A 240 4.13 -15.72 -0.51
C THR A 240 3.80 -14.31 -0.98
N LEU A 241 2.99 -14.16 -2.03
CA LEU A 241 2.49 -12.85 -2.46
C LEU A 241 1.60 -12.26 -1.36
N LEU A 242 1.90 -11.04 -0.91
CA LEU A 242 1.10 -10.27 0.06
C LEU A 242 0.24 -9.21 -0.64
N TYR A 243 0.79 -8.53 -1.64
CA TYR A 243 0.12 -7.44 -2.34
C TYR A 243 0.58 -7.33 -3.80
N GLU A 244 -0.35 -7.05 -4.70
CA GLU A 244 -0.11 -6.72 -6.10
C GLU A 244 -0.93 -5.48 -6.49
N GLY A 245 -0.28 -4.42 -6.95
CA GLY A 245 -0.93 -3.14 -7.25
C GLY A 245 0.05 -1.98 -7.23
N ALA A 246 -0.47 -0.76 -7.19
CA ALA A 246 0.34 0.45 -7.19
C ALA A 246 0.84 0.87 -5.80
N PHE A 247 2.02 1.50 -5.81
CA PHE A 247 2.72 2.00 -4.63
C PHE A 247 3.02 3.49 -4.73
N ASN A 248 3.04 4.18 -3.59
CA ASN A 248 3.50 5.56 -3.49
C ASN A 248 4.39 5.72 -2.24
N ALA A 249 5.64 6.12 -2.45
CA ALA A 249 6.66 6.30 -1.42
C ALA A 249 6.80 5.13 -0.42
N GLY A 250 6.55 3.89 -0.86
CA GLY A 250 6.59 2.67 -0.06
C GLY A 250 5.26 2.17 0.51
N GLY A 251 4.17 2.94 0.44
CA GLY A 251 2.82 2.51 0.86
C GLY A 251 1.94 2.08 -0.32
N TYR A 252 0.89 1.29 -0.06
CA TYR A 252 -0.12 0.94 -1.08
C TYR A 252 -0.96 2.16 -1.46
N GLU A 253 -1.19 2.38 -2.76
CA GLU A 253 -1.89 3.55 -3.28
C GLU A 253 -2.58 3.19 -4.61
N GLY A 254 -3.79 3.71 -4.88
CA GLY A 254 -4.52 3.38 -6.11
C GLY A 254 -5.05 1.94 -6.12
N ALA A 255 -5.20 1.35 -7.30
CA ALA A 255 -5.78 0.01 -7.44
C ALA A 255 -4.81 -1.10 -7.00
N GLY A 256 -5.32 -2.13 -6.31
CA GLY A 256 -4.53 -3.31 -5.96
C GLY A 256 -5.34 -4.47 -5.38
N LYS A 257 -4.63 -5.56 -5.11
CA LYS A 257 -5.11 -6.81 -4.51
C LYS A 257 -4.24 -7.13 -3.28
N LEU A 258 -4.89 -7.34 -2.14
CA LEU A 258 -4.26 -7.81 -0.90
C LEU A 258 -4.55 -9.31 -0.72
N TYR A 259 -3.54 -10.08 -0.33
CA TYR A 259 -3.57 -11.53 -0.24
C TYR A 259 -3.37 -12.02 1.20
N ARG A 260 -3.91 -13.20 1.49
CA ARG A 260 -3.68 -13.94 2.73
C ARG A 260 -2.41 -14.81 2.65
N PRO A 261 -1.86 -15.27 3.80
CA PRO A 261 -0.78 -16.26 3.83
C PRO A 261 -1.08 -17.62 3.18
N ASP A 262 -2.34 -17.90 2.80
CA ASP A 262 -2.74 -19.08 2.02
C ASP A 262 -2.78 -18.82 0.50
N GLY A 263 -2.44 -17.61 0.05
CA GLY A 263 -2.49 -17.18 -1.34
C GLY A 263 -3.88 -16.76 -1.85
N THR A 264 -4.94 -16.83 -1.03
CA THR A 264 -6.26 -16.33 -1.42
C THR A 264 -6.33 -14.81 -1.37
N VAL A 265 -7.13 -14.21 -2.25
CA VAL A 265 -7.40 -12.76 -2.21
C VAL A 265 -8.20 -12.44 -0.94
N GLN A 266 -7.69 -11.51 -0.14
CA GLN A 266 -8.40 -10.92 0.99
C GLN A 266 -9.28 -9.75 0.54
N TYR A 267 -8.72 -8.87 -0.31
CA TYR A 267 -9.37 -7.66 -0.79
C TYR A 267 -8.89 -7.31 -2.20
N GLU A 268 -9.79 -6.78 -3.02
CA GLU A 268 -9.50 -6.18 -4.32
C GLU A 268 -10.25 -4.86 -4.45
N GLY A 269 -9.52 -3.78 -4.75
CA GLY A 269 -10.10 -2.43 -4.76
C GLY A 269 -9.05 -1.34 -4.68
N THR A 270 -9.44 -0.17 -4.17
CA THR A 270 -8.58 1.00 -4.08
C THR A 270 -7.93 1.17 -2.70
N PHE A 271 -6.72 1.71 -2.69
CA PHE A 271 -5.90 1.99 -1.52
C PHE A 271 -5.54 3.48 -1.49
N ALA A 272 -5.43 4.05 -0.30
CA ALA A 272 -4.88 5.38 -0.08
C ALA A 272 -4.04 5.36 1.21
N ALA A 273 -2.79 5.83 1.13
CA ALA A 273 -1.82 5.85 2.23
C ALA A 273 -1.72 4.49 2.97
N GLY A 274 -1.73 3.37 2.24
CA GLY A 274 -1.66 2.02 2.79
C GLY A 274 -2.96 1.44 3.34
N SER A 275 -4.06 2.19 3.35
CA SER A 275 -5.37 1.76 3.88
C SER A 275 -6.40 1.51 2.77
N LEU A 276 -7.37 0.61 2.99
CA LEU A 276 -8.49 0.40 2.07
C LEU A 276 -9.33 1.68 1.96
N SER A 277 -9.65 2.11 0.74
CA SER A 277 -10.27 3.41 0.47
C SER A 277 -11.04 3.38 -0.87
N GLY A 278 -12.17 4.09 -0.98
CA GLY A 278 -12.96 4.07 -2.21
C GLY A 278 -13.58 2.70 -2.49
N ASP A 279 -13.93 2.41 -3.75
CA ASP A 279 -14.57 1.15 -4.11
C ASP A 279 -13.66 -0.08 -3.94
N GLY A 280 -14.23 -1.16 -3.39
CA GLY A 280 -13.56 -2.45 -3.29
C GLY A 280 -14.49 -3.61 -2.94
N THR A 281 -13.90 -4.81 -2.97
CA THR A 281 -14.52 -6.06 -2.54
C THR A 281 -13.60 -6.75 -1.53
N GLU A 282 -14.11 -7.03 -0.33
CA GLU A 282 -13.47 -7.95 0.61
C GLU A 282 -14.06 -9.35 0.41
N TYR A 283 -13.24 -10.39 0.54
CA TYR A 283 -13.62 -11.78 0.34
C TYR A 283 -13.50 -12.59 1.64
N TYR A 284 -14.21 -13.71 1.74
CA TYR A 284 -13.96 -14.78 2.69
C TYR A 284 -12.74 -15.62 2.27
N PRO A 285 -12.15 -16.45 3.16
CA PRO A 285 -11.12 -17.43 2.79
C PRO A 285 -11.57 -18.45 1.73
N SER A 286 -12.88 -18.64 1.57
CA SER A 286 -13.47 -19.45 0.50
C SER A 286 -13.41 -18.81 -0.90
N GLY A 287 -12.96 -17.55 -1.02
CA GLY A 287 -13.02 -16.76 -2.25
C GLY A 287 -14.40 -16.18 -2.57
N VAL A 288 -15.41 -16.44 -1.74
CA VAL A 288 -16.74 -15.81 -1.83
C VAL A 288 -16.64 -14.36 -1.40
N ALA A 289 -17.31 -13.42 -2.09
CA ALA A 289 -17.35 -12.03 -1.68
C ALA A 289 -18.04 -11.90 -0.31
N LYS A 290 -17.43 -11.17 0.62
CA LYS A 290 -17.93 -10.87 1.98
C LYS A 290 -18.62 -9.51 2.02
N TYR A 291 -17.97 -8.50 1.42
CA TYR A 291 -18.49 -7.15 1.31
C TYR A 291 -18.09 -6.56 -0.03
N LYS A 292 -18.99 -5.81 -0.67
CA LYS A 292 -18.71 -5.03 -1.87
C LYS A 292 -19.33 -3.63 -1.74
N GLY A 293 -18.52 -2.60 -1.84
CA GLY A 293 -18.94 -1.20 -1.65
C GLY A 293 -17.76 -0.29 -1.36
N THR A 294 -18.05 0.89 -0.82
CA THR A 294 -17.02 1.89 -0.51
C THR A 294 -16.33 1.66 0.85
N PHE A 295 -15.04 1.99 0.90
CA PHE A 295 -14.19 1.92 2.09
C PHE A 295 -13.67 3.31 2.46
N GLN A 296 -13.42 3.53 3.74
CA GLN A 296 -12.74 4.71 4.26
C GLN A 296 -11.86 4.28 5.43
N LEU A 297 -10.55 4.57 5.35
CA LEU A 297 -9.56 4.25 6.40
C LEU A 297 -9.62 2.76 6.86
N GLY A 298 -9.80 1.83 5.91
CA GLY A 298 -9.88 0.40 6.20
C GLY A 298 -11.26 -0.11 6.66
N GLN A 299 -12.27 0.76 6.81
CA GLN A 299 -13.60 0.41 7.31
C GLN A 299 -14.67 0.56 6.21
N TYR A 300 -15.76 -0.21 6.29
CA TYR A 300 -16.91 -0.03 5.40
C TYR A 300 -17.54 1.36 5.62
N HIS A 301 -17.85 2.04 4.52
CA HIS A 301 -18.36 3.41 4.52
C HIS A 301 -19.27 3.62 3.29
N GLY A 302 -20.10 4.66 3.26
CA GLY A 302 -20.96 4.95 2.11
C GLY A 302 -21.90 3.79 1.79
N THR A 303 -22.16 3.51 0.51
CA THR A 303 -23.06 2.42 0.10
C THR A 303 -22.31 1.11 -0.12
N GLY A 304 -22.91 -0.02 0.30
CA GLY A 304 -22.41 -1.35 -0.05
C GLY A 304 -23.38 -2.49 0.24
N SER A 305 -23.00 -3.69 -0.19
CA SER A 305 -23.67 -4.95 0.11
C SER A 305 -22.77 -5.85 0.95
N LEU A 306 -23.35 -6.51 1.95
CA LEU A 306 -22.72 -7.52 2.79
C LEU A 306 -23.34 -8.89 2.47
N MET A 307 -22.50 -9.90 2.32
CA MET A 307 -22.91 -11.28 2.00
C MET A 307 -22.43 -12.25 3.10
N ASN A 308 -23.07 -13.42 3.18
CA ASN A 308 -22.60 -14.55 3.99
C ASN A 308 -21.63 -15.46 3.22
N GLU A 309 -21.10 -16.51 3.86
CA GLU A 309 -20.13 -17.44 3.25
C GLU A 309 -20.69 -18.25 2.07
N GLN A 310 -22.02 -18.27 1.90
CA GLN A 310 -22.73 -18.88 0.78
C GLN A 310 -22.90 -17.92 -0.40
N GLY A 311 -22.50 -16.64 -0.25
CA GLY A 311 -22.63 -15.59 -1.25
C GLY A 311 -24.00 -14.91 -1.29
N VAL A 312 -24.89 -15.23 -0.35
CA VAL A 312 -26.23 -14.63 -0.24
C VAL A 312 -26.10 -13.25 0.41
N VAL A 313 -26.76 -12.24 -0.16
CA VAL A 313 -26.78 -10.88 0.38
C VAL A 313 -27.63 -10.85 1.65
N VAL A 314 -27.00 -10.53 2.79
CA VAL A 314 -27.67 -10.39 4.10
C VAL A 314 -27.96 -8.92 4.47
N TYR A 315 -27.33 -7.97 3.77
CA TYR A 315 -27.65 -6.55 3.86
C TYR A 315 -27.21 -5.78 2.61
N THR A 316 -27.97 -4.77 2.22
CA THR A 316 -27.53 -3.71 1.30
C THR A 316 -27.99 -2.34 1.82
N GLY A 317 -27.16 -1.32 1.69
CA GLY A 317 -27.48 0.02 2.22
C GLY A 317 -26.25 0.83 2.60
N ALA A 318 -26.48 1.82 3.46
CA ALA A 318 -25.44 2.75 3.91
C ALA A 318 -24.67 2.25 5.16
N PHE A 319 -23.39 2.62 5.21
CA PHE A 319 -22.43 2.25 6.24
C PHE A 319 -21.67 3.48 6.76
N ALA A 320 -21.40 3.48 8.06
CA ALA A 320 -20.47 4.40 8.71
C ALA A 320 -19.62 3.65 9.74
N GLY A 321 -18.30 3.81 9.69
CA GLY A 321 -17.37 3.23 10.66
C GLY A 321 -17.42 1.69 10.73
N GLY A 322 -17.72 1.01 9.61
CA GLY A 322 -17.95 -0.44 9.58
C GLY A 322 -19.33 -0.91 10.07
N GLN A 323 -20.19 -0.02 10.56
CA GLN A 323 -21.55 -0.32 11.02
C GLN A 323 -22.60 0.08 9.98
N LYS A 324 -23.77 -0.56 10.00
CA LYS A 324 -24.95 -0.16 9.19
C LYS A 324 -25.52 1.13 9.77
N GLU A 325 -25.66 2.18 8.95
CA GLU A 325 -26.08 3.52 9.38
C GLU A 325 -26.76 4.24 8.21
N GLY A 326 -27.94 4.82 8.43
CA GLY A 326 -28.77 5.39 7.36
C GLY A 326 -29.69 4.36 6.68
N GLU A 327 -30.13 4.63 5.47
CA GLU A 327 -31.09 3.76 4.77
C GLU A 327 -30.47 2.42 4.32
N GLY A 328 -31.24 1.33 4.42
CA GLY A 328 -30.86 0.04 3.88
C GLY A 328 -31.96 -1.02 3.97
N GLN A 329 -31.61 -2.23 3.53
CA GLN A 329 -32.45 -3.42 3.55
C GLN A 329 -31.64 -4.61 4.10
N ALA A 330 -32.24 -5.36 5.03
CA ALA A 330 -31.66 -6.57 5.63
C ALA A 330 -32.46 -7.82 5.23
N PHE A 331 -31.72 -8.92 5.07
CA PHE A 331 -32.24 -10.22 4.64
C PHE A 331 -31.76 -11.31 5.62
N GLY A 332 -32.42 -12.47 5.60
CA GLY A 332 -31.98 -13.68 6.30
C GLY A 332 -30.78 -14.35 5.62
N ASP A 333 -30.23 -15.40 6.25
CA ASP A 333 -29.12 -16.18 5.70
C ASP A 333 -29.50 -16.94 4.41
N ASP A 334 -30.79 -17.13 4.16
CA ASP A 334 -31.40 -17.66 2.94
C ASP A 334 -31.71 -16.59 1.88
N GLY A 335 -31.57 -15.31 2.21
CA GLY A 335 -31.88 -14.17 1.35
C GLY A 335 -33.33 -13.69 1.44
N ALA A 336 -34.16 -14.27 2.30
CA ALA A 336 -35.52 -13.79 2.53
C ALA A 336 -35.50 -12.36 3.11
N PRO A 337 -36.28 -11.40 2.60
CA PRO A 337 -36.26 -10.03 3.11
C PRO A 337 -36.84 -9.96 4.53
N LEU A 338 -36.20 -9.20 5.42
CA LEU A 338 -36.62 -9.06 6.82
C LEU A 338 -37.04 -7.63 7.18
N TYR A 339 -36.28 -6.65 6.70
CA TYR A 339 -36.47 -5.25 7.06
C TYR A 339 -35.98 -4.31 5.94
N GLN A 340 -36.69 -3.21 5.71
CA GLN A 340 -36.23 -2.09 4.91
C GLN A 340 -36.52 -0.77 5.63
N GLY A 341 -35.53 0.11 5.76
CA GLY A 341 -35.68 1.37 6.48
C GLY A 341 -34.37 1.91 7.02
N MET A 342 -34.46 2.70 8.07
CA MET A 342 -33.33 3.38 8.69
C MET A 342 -32.57 2.49 9.71
N PHE A 343 -31.25 2.62 9.68
CA PHE A 343 -30.32 1.94 10.59
C PHE A 343 -29.52 2.96 11.40
N ARG A 344 -29.17 2.58 12.63
CA ARG A 344 -28.20 3.28 13.47
C ARG A 344 -27.33 2.28 14.23
N ALA A 345 -26.01 2.46 14.19
CA ALA A 345 -25.03 1.61 14.86
C ALA A 345 -25.24 0.09 14.66
N GLY A 346 -25.71 -0.32 13.47
CA GLY A 346 -26.02 -1.71 13.13
C GLY A 346 -27.45 -2.19 13.44
N GLN A 347 -28.28 -1.39 14.10
CA GLN A 347 -29.64 -1.74 14.55
C GLN A 347 -30.73 -0.99 13.76
N TYR A 348 -31.96 -1.53 13.71
CA TYR A 348 -33.13 -0.82 13.16
C TYR A 348 -33.50 0.38 14.04
N GLU A 349 -33.70 1.56 13.45
CA GLU A 349 -33.88 2.83 14.16
C GLU A 349 -34.70 3.80 13.29
N GLY A 350 -35.63 4.55 13.86
CA GLY A 350 -36.44 5.50 13.08
C GLY A 350 -37.51 4.79 12.23
N VAL A 351 -37.81 5.30 11.03
CA VAL A 351 -38.88 4.74 10.19
C VAL A 351 -38.39 3.55 9.37
N GLY A 352 -39.21 2.50 9.27
CA GLY A 352 -38.99 1.37 8.38
C GLY A 352 -40.21 0.45 8.23
N SER A 353 -39.97 -0.67 7.56
CA SER A 353 -40.94 -1.75 7.30
C SER A 353 -40.32 -3.10 7.66
N LEU A 354 -41.03 -3.91 8.44
CA LEU A 354 -40.77 -5.36 8.53
C LEU A 354 -41.45 -6.07 7.37
N LEU A 355 -40.75 -7.06 6.81
CA LEU A 355 -41.17 -7.82 5.63
C LEU A 355 -41.35 -9.30 6.00
N ASP A 356 -42.20 -10.01 5.27
CA ASP A 356 -42.26 -11.48 5.30
C ASP A 356 -41.40 -12.11 4.19
N ALA A 357 -41.37 -13.45 4.13
CA ALA A 357 -40.53 -14.19 3.18
C ALA A 357 -40.88 -13.95 1.70
N ASP A 358 -42.13 -13.53 1.40
CA ASP A 358 -42.57 -13.16 0.06
C ASP A 358 -42.30 -11.66 -0.25
N GLY A 359 -41.81 -10.89 0.73
CA GLY A 359 -41.50 -9.47 0.63
C GLY A 359 -42.68 -8.54 0.93
N ALA A 360 -43.80 -9.05 1.42
CA ALA A 360 -44.94 -8.21 1.79
C ALA A 360 -44.72 -7.53 3.16
N THR A 361 -45.27 -6.33 3.34
CA THR A 361 -45.07 -5.54 4.58
C THR A 361 -45.96 -6.06 5.71
N VAL A 362 -45.31 -6.59 6.75
CA VAL A 362 -45.95 -7.11 7.98
C VAL A 362 -46.26 -5.98 8.97
N TYR A 363 -45.43 -4.94 8.99
CA TYR A 363 -45.58 -3.73 9.81
C TYR A 363 -44.75 -2.59 9.23
N LYS A 364 -45.35 -1.41 9.06
CA LYS A 364 -44.66 -0.16 8.75
C LYS A 364 -44.75 0.79 9.95
N GLY A 365 -43.66 1.45 10.32
CA GLY A 365 -43.65 2.38 11.44
C GLY A 365 -42.28 2.63 12.05
N PHE A 366 -42.26 2.86 13.36
CA PHE A 366 -41.08 3.31 14.10
C PHE A 366 -40.35 2.17 14.81
N PHE A 367 -39.03 2.28 14.82
CA PHE A 367 -38.09 1.36 15.43
C PHE A 367 -37.13 2.13 16.34
N ARG A 368 -36.65 1.46 17.39
CA ARG A 368 -35.64 2.03 18.30
C ARG A 368 -34.73 0.91 18.80
N ALA A 369 -33.43 1.08 18.64
CA ALA A 369 -32.41 0.11 19.07
C ALA A 369 -32.72 -1.36 18.66
N GLY A 370 -33.22 -1.55 17.44
CA GLY A 370 -33.55 -2.86 16.85
C GLY A 370 -34.95 -3.41 17.14
N LYS A 371 -35.76 -2.75 17.98
CA LYS A 371 -37.12 -3.19 18.36
C LYS A 371 -38.20 -2.24 17.81
N ILE A 372 -39.47 -2.65 17.87
CA ILE A 372 -40.58 -1.79 17.43
C ILE A 372 -40.90 -0.75 18.51
N ASP A 373 -40.85 0.54 18.15
CA ASP A 373 -41.34 1.65 18.99
C ASP A 373 -42.72 2.07 18.51
N ALA A 374 -43.74 1.26 18.82
CA ALA A 374 -45.12 1.55 18.43
C ALA A 374 -45.69 2.83 19.10
N GLY A 375 -45.00 3.38 20.12
CA GLY A 375 -45.30 4.70 20.65
C GLY A 375 -44.62 5.85 19.90
N GLY A 376 -43.73 5.58 18.93
CA GLY A 376 -43.06 6.58 18.10
C GLY A 376 -43.99 7.42 17.23
N PHE A 377 -45.23 6.97 17.04
CA PHE A 377 -46.29 7.76 16.40
C PHE A 377 -46.87 8.87 17.30
N LEU A 378 -46.71 8.80 18.63
CA LEU A 378 -47.28 9.79 19.56
C LEU A 378 -46.64 11.16 19.36
N GLY A 379 -47.48 12.20 19.24
CA GLY A 379 -47.08 13.58 18.97
C GLY A 379 -46.75 13.86 17.50
N LEU A 380 -46.90 12.90 16.59
CA LEU A 380 -46.84 13.20 15.15
C LEU A 380 -48.07 13.99 14.71
N THR A 381 -47.87 14.91 13.76
CA THR A 381 -48.97 15.57 13.07
C THR A 381 -49.66 14.62 12.09
N LEU A 382 -50.92 14.89 11.75
CA LEU A 382 -51.67 14.17 10.71
C LEU A 382 -50.87 14.00 9.41
N ALA A 383 -50.28 15.10 8.90
CA ALA A 383 -49.45 15.06 7.69
C ALA A 383 -48.24 14.12 7.82
N LYS A 384 -47.56 14.08 8.98
CA LYS A 384 -46.41 13.19 9.19
C LYS A 384 -46.82 11.74 9.42
N LEU A 385 -48.01 11.50 9.99
CA LEU A 385 -48.62 10.16 10.06
C LEU A 385 -48.92 9.63 8.65
N GLN A 386 -49.52 10.44 7.78
CA GLN A 386 -49.82 10.07 6.40
C GLN A 386 -48.54 9.88 5.56
N GLU A 387 -47.53 10.74 5.71
CA GLU A 387 -46.22 10.54 5.09
C GLU A 387 -45.59 9.19 5.52
N THR A 388 -45.80 8.79 6.78
CA THR A 388 -45.27 7.54 7.33
C THR A 388 -46.05 6.30 6.84
N LEU A 389 -47.38 6.33 6.82
CA LEU A 389 -48.21 5.14 6.61
C LEU A 389 -48.96 5.07 5.25
N GLY A 390 -49.02 6.17 4.51
CA GLY A 390 -49.96 6.35 3.39
C GLY A 390 -51.26 7.01 3.86
N ASP A 391 -52.30 6.98 3.03
CA ASP A 391 -53.63 7.46 3.42
C ASP A 391 -54.33 6.48 4.38
N PRO A 392 -55.18 6.98 5.30
CA PRO A 392 -56.02 6.13 6.15
C PRO A 392 -57.12 5.44 5.34
N ASP A 393 -57.66 4.34 5.90
CA ASP A 393 -58.86 3.71 5.39
C ASP A 393 -60.03 4.71 5.40
N ALA A 394 -60.92 4.62 4.40
CA ALA A 394 -62.13 5.43 4.37
C ALA A 394 -63.00 5.17 5.64
N PRO A 395 -63.59 6.22 6.24
CA PRO A 395 -64.46 6.04 7.40
C PRO A 395 -65.64 5.12 7.05
N ALA A 396 -65.93 4.15 7.91
CA ALA A 396 -67.00 3.19 7.68
C ALA A 396 -68.37 3.91 7.60
N ASP A 397 -69.03 3.77 6.45
CA ASP A 397 -70.16 4.60 6.06
C ASP A 397 -71.35 4.49 7.05
N GLY A 398 -71.71 5.60 7.69
CA GLY A 398 -72.69 5.66 8.77
C GLY A 398 -74.15 5.62 8.29
N GLY A 399 -74.60 4.48 7.73
CA GLY A 399 -75.89 4.40 7.05
C GLY A 399 -76.79 3.21 7.41
N GLY A 400 -77.99 3.50 7.95
CA GLY A 400 -79.20 2.69 7.74
C GLY A 400 -79.55 1.62 8.80
N ASN A 401 -80.59 1.92 9.60
CA ASN A 401 -81.29 0.92 10.42
C ASN A 401 -82.31 0.12 9.58
N ALA A 402 -82.16 -1.20 9.47
CA ALA A 402 -83.14 -2.07 8.82
C ALA A 402 -83.33 -3.42 9.56
N ALA A 403 -84.54 -3.58 10.09
CA ALA A 403 -85.14 -4.66 10.88
C ALA A 403 -84.76 -6.13 10.59
N MET A 404 -85.02 -6.98 11.60
CA MET A 404 -85.11 -8.44 11.48
C MET A 404 -86.12 -8.90 10.41
N GLY A 405 -85.78 -9.98 9.71
CA GLY A 405 -86.71 -10.86 9.00
C GLY A 405 -85.94 -12.06 8.45
N GLY A 406 -86.39 -13.30 8.70
CA GLY A 406 -85.64 -14.49 8.29
C GLY A 406 -86.51 -15.72 8.09
N SER A 407 -86.04 -16.64 7.23
CA SER A 407 -86.52 -18.02 7.12
C SER A 407 -85.55 -18.88 6.28
N ASP A 408 -85.12 -20.00 6.87
CA ASP A 408 -84.75 -21.31 6.33
C ASP A 408 -84.44 -21.55 4.82
N GLY A 409 -83.44 -22.42 4.59
CA GLY A 409 -83.12 -23.06 3.30
C GLY A 409 -81.68 -22.72 2.81
N GLY A 410 -80.77 -23.66 2.53
CA GLY A 410 -80.83 -25.13 2.59
C GLY A 410 -80.80 -25.78 1.20
N GLY A 411 -79.61 -26.15 0.70
CA GLY A 411 -79.46 -26.86 -0.57
C GLY A 411 -78.06 -26.77 -1.19
N ASP A 412 -77.53 -27.93 -1.55
CA ASP A 412 -76.17 -28.23 -2.03
C ASP A 412 -75.81 -27.73 -3.45
N SER A 413 -74.56 -28.04 -3.84
CA SER A 413 -74.07 -28.30 -5.22
C SER A 413 -73.64 -27.14 -6.13
N ALA A 414 -72.32 -26.94 -6.16
CA ALA A 414 -71.44 -27.14 -7.32
C ALA A 414 -71.91 -26.85 -8.77
N GLY A 415 -71.10 -26.03 -9.47
CA GLY A 415 -70.61 -26.38 -10.81
C GLY A 415 -70.98 -25.47 -11.98
N GLY A 416 -69.97 -25.15 -12.81
CA GLY A 416 -70.08 -24.44 -14.09
C GLY A 416 -70.36 -22.93 -13.98
N SER A 417 -70.08 -22.05 -14.95
CA SER A 417 -69.22 -22.00 -16.15
C SER A 417 -69.89 -21.01 -17.12
N ASP A 418 -69.07 -20.27 -17.89
CA ASP A 418 -69.43 -19.52 -19.11
C ASP A 418 -70.31 -18.25 -19.03
N ALA A 419 -69.60 -17.11 -19.17
CA ALA A 419 -69.65 -16.20 -20.32
C ALA A 419 -70.84 -15.23 -20.57
N GLY A 420 -70.50 -14.08 -21.19
CA GLY A 420 -71.39 -12.95 -21.52
C GLY A 420 -70.85 -11.65 -20.91
N SER A 421 -69.97 -10.86 -21.52
CA SER A 421 -69.77 -10.47 -22.94
C SER A 421 -70.74 -9.40 -23.46
N ALA A 422 -70.38 -8.14 -23.23
CA ALA A 422 -70.69 -6.97 -24.06
C ALA A 422 -69.58 -5.92 -23.82
N GLY A 423 -69.12 -5.13 -24.79
CA GLY A 423 -69.46 -5.09 -26.21
C GLY A 423 -69.55 -3.65 -26.71
N GLY A 424 -68.46 -3.12 -27.27
CA GLY A 424 -68.39 -1.74 -27.79
C GLY A 424 -67.09 -1.50 -28.54
N ASN A 425 -67.18 -1.39 -29.87
CA ASN A 425 -66.04 -1.18 -30.76
C ASN A 425 -65.84 0.32 -31.05
N ASP A 426 -64.59 0.71 -31.35
CA ASP A 426 -64.15 1.06 -32.71
C ASP A 426 -62.61 1.18 -32.69
N ALA A 427 -61.89 0.38 -33.50
CA ALA A 427 -61.54 0.61 -34.91
C ALA A 427 -60.57 1.81 -35.10
N GLY A 428 -59.39 1.64 -35.72
CA GLY A 428 -58.72 0.44 -36.23
C GLY A 428 -57.42 0.81 -36.97
N GLY A 429 -56.42 -0.08 -37.00
CA GLY A 429 -55.11 0.25 -37.61
C GLY A 429 -54.14 -0.94 -37.61
N GLU A 430 -53.88 -1.45 -38.81
CA GLU A 430 -52.98 -2.55 -39.17
C GLU A 430 -51.52 -2.33 -38.69
N GLY A 431 -50.69 -3.34 -38.38
CA GLY A 431 -50.91 -4.79 -38.31
C GLY A 431 -49.63 -5.59 -38.65
N SER A 432 -49.43 -6.77 -38.02
CA SER A 432 -48.36 -7.78 -38.31
C SER A 432 -46.88 -7.33 -38.19
N GLY A 433 -45.94 -8.07 -37.60
CA GLY A 433 -45.93 -9.40 -36.97
C GLY A 433 -44.46 -9.77 -36.70
N SER A 434 -44.07 -10.16 -35.49
CA SER A 434 -43.93 -11.55 -35.02
C SER A 434 -42.65 -12.28 -35.52
N GLY A 435 -41.85 -12.78 -34.57
CA GLY A 435 -40.57 -13.49 -34.80
C GLY A 435 -39.36 -12.55 -34.85
N GLY A 436 -38.24 -12.77 -34.15
CA GLY A 436 -37.86 -13.88 -33.25
C GLY A 436 -36.74 -14.74 -33.83
N GLY A 437 -35.51 -14.55 -33.34
CA GLY A 437 -34.33 -15.30 -33.80
C GLY A 437 -33.05 -14.88 -33.07
N SER A 438 -32.32 -15.86 -32.56
CA SER A 438 -31.07 -15.75 -31.78
C SER A 438 -29.81 -15.68 -32.64
N THR A 439 -28.64 -15.52 -31.98
CA THR A 439 -27.26 -15.75 -32.49
C THR A 439 -26.71 -14.77 -33.54
N ASP A 440 -25.40 -14.63 -33.76
CA ASP A 440 -24.21 -14.68 -32.88
C ASP A 440 -22.98 -14.18 -33.70
N SER A 441 -22.03 -13.51 -33.04
CA SER A 441 -20.67 -13.20 -33.54
C SER A 441 -20.50 -12.32 -34.81
N GLY A 442 -19.31 -11.74 -34.98
CA GLY A 442 -18.87 -11.12 -36.25
C GLY A 442 -18.24 -9.72 -36.09
N ALA A 443 -16.95 -9.59 -36.41
CA ALA A 443 -16.21 -8.32 -36.41
C ALA A 443 -15.63 -8.02 -37.80
N SER A 444 -15.40 -6.74 -38.11
CA SER A 444 -14.48 -6.31 -39.18
C SER A 444 -14.15 -4.80 -39.17
N ASP A 445 -13.03 -4.46 -39.79
CA ASP A 445 -12.42 -3.13 -39.93
C ASP A 445 -13.24 -2.05 -40.69
N GLY A 446 -12.87 -0.78 -40.49
CA GLY A 446 -13.19 0.35 -41.37
C GLY A 446 -12.45 1.63 -40.96
N SER A 447 -11.77 2.31 -41.88
CA SER A 447 -10.86 3.45 -41.58
C SER A 447 -10.98 4.62 -42.57
N ALA A 448 -10.34 5.75 -42.23
CA ALA A 448 -10.23 7.05 -42.93
C ALA A 448 -11.48 7.97 -42.94
N GLY A 449 -11.34 9.31 -42.97
CA GLY A 449 -10.12 10.16 -42.82
C GLY A 449 -10.25 11.60 -43.40
N GLY A 450 -9.41 12.55 -42.94
CA GLY A 450 -9.27 13.95 -43.43
C GLY A 450 -10.42 14.90 -43.02
N ASP A 451 -10.33 16.24 -43.04
CA ASP A 451 -9.24 17.27 -43.15
C ASP A 451 -9.85 18.62 -42.66
N GLY A 452 -9.19 19.77 -42.41
CA GLY A 452 -7.76 20.15 -42.43
C GLY A 452 -7.57 21.68 -42.61
N GLY A 453 -6.51 22.30 -42.05
CA GLY A 453 -6.00 23.66 -42.39
C GLY A 453 -6.46 24.87 -41.51
N THR A 454 -5.78 26.04 -41.46
CA THR A 454 -4.46 26.51 -42.01
C THR A 454 -3.96 27.83 -41.37
N SER A 455 -2.62 28.09 -41.39
CA SER A 455 -1.91 29.41 -41.51
C SER A 455 -1.90 30.42 -40.31
N ASP A 456 -0.97 31.39 -40.13
CA ASP A 456 0.26 31.83 -40.86
C ASP A 456 1.28 32.65 -40.02
N SER A 457 2.57 32.73 -40.44
CA SER A 457 3.63 33.78 -40.18
C SER A 457 4.06 34.16 -38.73
N GLY A 458 5.24 34.75 -38.42
CA GLY A 458 6.51 35.09 -39.11
C GLY A 458 7.51 35.79 -38.12
N ASP A 459 8.79 35.41 -38.02
CA ASP A 459 10.03 36.04 -38.59
C ASP A 459 10.81 37.03 -37.65
N ALA A 460 12.15 37.14 -37.85
CA ALA A 460 13.20 37.97 -37.19
C ALA A 460 13.50 37.75 -35.67
N GLY A 461 14.70 38.05 -35.13
CA GLY A 461 16.01 38.36 -35.73
C GLY A 461 17.03 39.08 -34.79
N SER A 462 18.35 38.84 -34.99
CA SER A 462 19.53 39.68 -34.56
C SER A 462 20.14 39.63 -33.13
N ALA A 463 21.22 38.85 -32.99
CA ALA A 463 22.60 39.20 -32.57
C ALA A 463 22.98 40.07 -31.32
N GLY A 464 24.08 39.66 -30.65
CA GLY A 464 24.96 40.48 -29.78
C GLY A 464 25.18 39.93 -28.35
N ALA A 465 26.32 39.97 -27.67
CA ALA A 465 27.77 39.81 -27.94
C ALA A 465 28.59 40.55 -26.85
N GLY A 466 29.54 39.86 -26.20
CA GLY A 466 30.53 40.44 -25.26
C GLY A 466 30.21 40.33 -23.75
N THR A 467 31.14 40.44 -22.78
CA THR A 467 32.55 39.95 -22.61
C THR A 467 33.10 40.48 -21.26
N GLU A 468 33.98 39.72 -20.59
CA GLU A 468 34.87 40.17 -19.47
C GLU A 468 34.21 40.60 -18.12
N ALA A 469 34.87 40.62 -16.95
CA ALA A 469 36.02 39.82 -16.43
C ALA A 469 36.20 40.04 -14.90
N ALA A 470 36.92 39.12 -14.23
CA ALA A 470 37.45 39.19 -12.84
C ALA A 470 36.42 39.32 -11.68
N GLY A 471 36.74 38.99 -10.42
CA GLY A 471 37.91 38.30 -9.85
C GLY A 471 38.09 38.60 -8.34
N GLY A 472 38.48 37.62 -7.52
CA GLY A 472 38.72 37.84 -6.08
C GLY A 472 39.10 36.59 -5.29
N THR A 473 40.20 36.63 -4.54
CA THR A 473 40.77 35.52 -3.75
C THR A 473 40.83 35.86 -2.25
N GLY A 474 40.65 34.87 -1.36
CA GLY A 474 40.90 35.00 0.07
C GLY A 474 41.16 33.64 0.76
N THR A 475 42.14 33.57 1.66
CA THR A 475 42.67 32.32 2.25
C THR A 475 42.44 32.20 3.76
N ALA A 476 42.55 30.98 4.29
CA ALA A 476 42.47 30.57 5.71
C ALA A 476 43.78 30.91 6.50
N PRO A 477 44.17 30.36 7.71
CA PRO A 477 43.77 29.08 8.37
C PRO A 477 43.74 29.04 9.94
N ALA A 478 43.63 27.80 10.49
CA ALA A 478 44.13 27.30 11.81
C ALA A 478 43.36 27.65 13.12
N SER A 479 43.34 26.84 14.22
CA SER A 479 43.75 25.41 14.44
C SER A 479 43.38 24.86 15.85
N GLY A 480 43.08 23.54 15.97
CA GLY A 480 43.17 22.69 17.19
C GLY A 480 41.99 22.74 18.21
N GLY A 481 41.75 21.74 19.08
CA GLY A 481 42.30 20.36 19.21
C GLY A 481 42.00 19.69 20.59
N THR A 482 41.92 18.33 20.65
CA THR A 482 41.94 17.44 21.88
C THR A 482 40.81 17.59 22.94
N SER A 483 39.95 16.59 23.23
CA SER A 483 40.07 15.41 24.18
C SER A 483 40.22 15.78 25.68
N SER A 484 39.67 15.09 26.69
CA SER A 484 39.13 13.70 26.85
C SER A 484 38.26 13.50 28.13
N GLU A 485 37.42 12.46 28.15
CA GLU A 485 36.98 11.53 29.25
C GLU A 485 36.67 11.97 30.73
N ALA A 486 35.58 11.37 31.26
CA ALA A 486 35.29 10.96 32.66
C ALA A 486 35.21 12.04 33.79
N ASP A 487 34.60 11.85 34.97
CA ASP A 487 33.91 10.70 35.61
C ASP A 487 32.67 11.20 36.42
N SER A 488 32.29 10.59 37.55
CA SER A 488 30.89 10.53 38.04
C SER A 488 30.64 10.82 39.54
N SER A 489 29.34 10.79 39.91
CA SER A 489 28.73 10.49 41.24
C SER A 489 28.26 11.62 42.19
N ALA A 490 27.07 11.37 42.79
CA ALA A 490 26.58 11.72 44.16
C ALA A 490 26.50 13.20 44.65
N SER A 491 25.64 13.60 45.61
CA SER A 491 24.37 13.06 46.18
C SER A 491 23.73 14.11 47.15
N GLY A 492 22.48 13.91 47.62
CA GLY A 492 21.85 14.66 48.74
C GLY A 492 20.38 15.12 48.52
N THR A 493 19.37 14.52 49.18
CA THR A 493 18.72 14.95 50.46
C THR A 493 17.82 16.20 50.36
N SER A 494 16.47 16.13 50.30
CA SER A 494 15.46 15.81 51.36
C SER A 494 15.19 16.97 52.35
N THR A 495 13.98 17.39 52.79
CA THR A 495 12.54 16.92 52.70
C THR A 495 11.60 18.08 53.19
N PRO A 496 10.41 17.90 53.83
CA PRO A 496 9.08 17.58 53.27
C PRO A 496 7.92 18.56 53.67
N ASN A 497 6.68 18.35 53.19
CA ASN A 497 5.45 18.60 53.97
C ASN A 497 4.24 17.74 53.50
N ALA A 498 3.15 17.70 54.28
CA ALA A 498 1.97 16.81 54.15
C ALA A 498 0.66 17.56 53.74
N GLY A 499 -0.50 16.95 53.43
CA GLY A 499 -0.89 15.53 53.33
C GLY A 499 -2.43 15.32 53.28
N THR A 500 -2.90 14.08 53.52
CA THR A 500 -4.32 13.58 53.47
C THR A 500 -4.91 13.37 52.06
N LYS A 501 -5.80 12.38 51.78
CA LYS A 501 -6.38 11.26 52.57
C LYS A 501 -6.83 10.10 51.64
N THR A 502 -6.76 8.85 52.09
CA THR A 502 -7.27 7.62 51.42
C THR A 502 -8.38 6.98 52.29
N PRO A 503 -9.24 6.03 51.81
CA PRO A 503 -8.88 4.65 51.39
C PRO A 503 -9.72 4.11 50.19
N ALA A 504 -9.71 2.82 49.82
CA ALA A 504 -8.61 1.88 49.51
C ALA A 504 -9.22 0.55 48.97
N ALA A 505 -8.58 -0.09 47.98
CA ALA A 505 -8.79 -1.50 47.63
C ALA A 505 -7.54 -2.03 46.93
N ALA A 506 -7.02 -3.20 47.35
CA ALA A 506 -5.83 -3.82 46.78
C ALA A 506 -5.84 -5.33 47.01
N VAL A 507 -5.32 -6.09 46.05
CA VAL A 507 -4.90 -7.50 46.22
C VAL A 507 -3.61 -7.71 45.44
N SER A 508 -2.70 -8.52 45.99
CA SER A 508 -1.36 -8.80 45.47
C SER A 508 -1.14 -10.31 45.26
N ASN A 509 -0.27 -10.68 44.30
CA ASN A 509 0.37 -12.01 44.28
C ASN A 509 1.06 -12.28 45.64
N PRO A 510 1.16 -13.55 46.09
CA PRO A 510 2.41 -14.30 45.86
C PRO A 510 2.15 -15.83 45.62
N PRO A 511 2.96 -16.84 46.03
CA PRO A 511 3.56 -17.78 45.06
C PRO A 511 3.23 -19.28 45.29
N GLY A 512 3.69 -20.14 44.37
CA GLY A 512 3.42 -21.59 44.37
C GLY A 512 4.47 -22.50 45.03
N LYS A 513 4.29 -23.82 44.90
CA LYS A 513 5.28 -24.86 45.24
C LYS A 513 5.01 -26.18 44.49
N ALA A 514 6.01 -27.06 44.39
CA ALA A 514 5.94 -28.36 43.69
C ALA A 514 6.49 -29.52 44.55
N ILE A 515 6.08 -30.75 44.22
CA ILE A 515 6.63 -32.07 44.66
C ILE A 515 6.18 -33.14 43.63
N SER A 516 7.10 -33.87 43.00
CA SER A 516 7.51 -35.29 43.26
C SER A 516 6.63 -36.31 42.52
N GLU A 517 7.03 -37.53 42.11
CA GLU A 517 8.29 -38.34 42.14
C GLU A 517 8.18 -39.38 40.97
N ALA A 518 9.19 -39.62 40.12
CA ALA A 518 10.34 -40.54 40.24
C ALA A 518 10.12 -42.00 39.75
N ALA A 519 11.21 -42.62 39.25
CA ALA A 519 11.36 -43.98 38.69
C ALA A 519 10.64 -44.32 37.34
N GLY A 520 11.20 -45.15 36.44
CA GLY A 520 12.55 -45.74 36.45
C GLY A 520 12.90 -46.64 35.25
N ALA A 521 14.22 -46.73 34.97
CA ALA A 521 14.99 -47.83 34.34
C ALA A 521 14.48 -48.61 33.08
N ALA A 522 15.25 -48.44 31.99
CA ALA A 522 15.97 -49.50 31.24
C ALA A 522 15.34 -50.32 30.08
N ALA A 523 16.11 -50.32 28.97
CA ALA A 523 16.50 -51.46 28.12
C ALA A 523 15.55 -52.08 27.06
N ALA A 524 15.70 -51.58 25.82
CA ALA A 524 16.17 -52.33 24.63
C ALA A 524 15.44 -53.59 24.08
N THR A 525 14.94 -53.45 22.84
CA THR A 525 15.11 -54.35 21.67
C THR A 525 14.90 -53.50 20.40
N GLN A 526 15.72 -53.57 19.33
CA GLN A 526 15.72 -54.53 18.21
C GLN A 526 14.34 -54.68 17.51
N SER A 527 14.21 -54.71 16.18
CA SER A 527 15.16 -55.11 15.11
C SER A 527 14.78 -54.57 13.72
N SER A 528 15.76 -54.48 12.79
CA SER A 528 15.63 -54.59 11.30
C SER A 528 14.75 -53.57 10.52
N SER A 529 14.96 -53.27 9.22
CA SER A 529 16.05 -53.44 8.22
C SER A 529 15.62 -52.63 6.95
N LYS A 530 16.37 -52.44 5.83
CA LYS A 530 17.63 -52.97 5.28
C LYS A 530 18.13 -52.03 4.14
N ASP A 531 19.36 -52.24 3.64
CA ASP A 531 19.95 -51.91 2.31
C ASP A 531 19.36 -50.72 1.50
N ALA A 532 20.08 -49.61 1.26
CA ALA A 532 21.22 -49.42 0.32
C ALA A 532 20.83 -49.43 -1.18
N GLY A 533 21.33 -48.53 -2.05
CA GLY A 533 22.17 -47.34 -1.84
C GLY A 533 22.83 -46.87 -3.16
N SER A 534 23.56 -45.73 -3.14
CA SER A 534 24.44 -45.21 -4.22
C SER A 534 23.74 -44.80 -5.55
N GLU A 535 24.18 -43.83 -6.38
CA GLU A 535 25.37 -42.94 -6.43
C GLU A 535 24.96 -41.51 -6.86
N THR A 536 25.80 -40.50 -6.59
CA THR A 536 25.81 -39.22 -7.34
C THR A 536 26.69 -39.37 -8.58
N PRO A 537 26.45 -38.65 -9.72
CA PRO A 537 27.21 -37.40 -9.88
C PRO A 537 26.62 -36.30 -10.80
N ALA A 538 27.22 -35.11 -10.66
CA ALA A 538 27.49 -34.09 -11.70
C ALA A 538 26.35 -33.29 -12.37
N ALA A 539 26.61 -31.98 -12.49
CA ALA A 539 25.97 -31.08 -13.46
C ALA A 539 26.61 -31.20 -14.85
N PRO A 540 26.02 -30.58 -15.89
CA PRO A 540 26.78 -29.50 -16.53
C PRO A 540 25.95 -28.31 -17.03
N SER A 541 26.51 -27.10 -16.95
CA SER A 541 26.21 -26.01 -17.89
C SER A 541 26.96 -26.25 -19.22
N PRO A 542 26.53 -25.69 -20.36
CA PRO A 542 27.30 -24.57 -20.91
C PRO A 542 26.52 -23.58 -21.82
N ALA A 543 27.29 -22.62 -22.37
CA ALA A 543 27.14 -21.99 -23.69
C ALA A 543 26.21 -20.77 -23.85
N SER A 544 26.83 -19.61 -23.68
CA SER A 544 26.42 -18.29 -24.16
C SER A 544 26.54 -18.10 -25.68
N GLN A 545 25.69 -17.21 -26.24
CA GLN A 545 25.87 -16.41 -27.48
C GLN A 545 24.67 -15.44 -27.59
N SER A 546 24.73 -14.22 -28.16
CA SER A 546 25.85 -13.28 -28.39
C SER A 546 25.31 -11.90 -28.86
N ASN A 547 25.97 -10.81 -28.44
CA ASN A 547 25.97 -9.42 -28.95
C ASN A 547 24.95 -8.96 -30.03
N ALA A 548 24.31 -7.80 -29.81
CA ALA A 548 24.77 -6.50 -30.37
C ALA A 548 23.98 -5.27 -29.87
N SER A 549 24.71 -4.19 -29.55
CA SER A 549 24.39 -2.73 -29.56
C SER A 549 23.02 -2.19 -29.08
N THR A 550 22.88 -1.24 -28.14
CA THR A 550 23.21 0.22 -28.20
C THR A 550 22.74 0.93 -29.49
N GLN A 551 22.16 2.15 -29.50
CA GLN A 551 21.98 3.24 -28.51
C GLN A 551 20.85 4.21 -29.03
N SER A 552 20.29 5.26 -28.39
CA SER A 552 20.62 6.09 -27.20
C SER A 552 19.35 6.73 -26.56
N GLN A 553 19.53 7.32 -25.37
CA GLN A 553 18.77 8.44 -24.74
C GLN A 553 19.01 9.80 -25.49
N PRO A 554 18.56 11.00 -25.04
CA PRO A 554 17.71 11.41 -23.89
C PRO A 554 16.39 12.10 -24.39
N THR A 555 15.63 13.03 -23.75
CA THR A 555 15.80 14.01 -22.64
C THR A 555 14.48 14.34 -21.91
N PHE A 556 14.59 14.78 -20.64
CA PHE A 556 13.59 15.60 -19.92
C PHE A 556 13.52 17.05 -20.46
N SER A 557 12.48 17.80 -20.06
CA SER A 557 12.67 19.06 -19.32
C SER A 557 11.36 19.62 -18.75
N ALA A 558 11.40 20.12 -17.53
CA ALA A 558 10.45 21.08 -16.98
C ALA A 558 11.15 22.44 -16.86
N ASP A 559 10.39 23.54 -16.76
CA ASP A 559 10.61 24.49 -15.66
C ASP A 559 9.36 25.34 -15.38
N SER A 560 9.37 25.93 -14.19
CA SER A 560 8.56 27.02 -13.67
C SER A 560 9.06 28.39 -14.21
N THR A 561 8.33 29.50 -14.06
CA THR A 561 8.37 30.31 -12.82
C THR A 561 7.32 31.45 -12.78
N SER A 562 7.10 31.93 -11.55
CA SER A 562 6.42 33.13 -11.02
C SER A 562 6.24 34.40 -11.92
N SER A 563 5.37 35.38 -11.59
CA SER A 563 5.29 36.05 -10.27
C SER A 563 4.12 37.04 -10.06
N SER A 564 3.75 37.22 -8.76
CA SER A 564 3.22 38.43 -8.06
C SER A 564 2.17 39.35 -8.73
N SER A 565 1.08 39.71 -8.04
CA SER A 565 1.14 40.72 -6.97
C SER A 565 -0.15 40.83 -6.10
N GLU A 566 0.07 41.18 -4.83
CA GLU A 566 -0.69 42.08 -3.92
C GLU A 566 -2.25 42.15 -3.95
N GLY A 567 -2.97 42.15 -2.82
CA GLY A 567 -2.52 42.05 -1.42
C GLY A 567 -3.66 42.03 -0.37
N THR A 568 -3.26 41.76 0.89
CA THR A 568 -3.61 42.46 2.16
C THR A 568 -5.06 42.93 2.48
N ASN A 569 -5.60 42.87 3.71
CA ASN A 569 -5.25 42.22 4.99
C ASN A 569 -6.44 42.41 6.00
N SER A 570 -6.33 41.90 7.24
CA SER A 570 -7.24 42.01 8.42
C SER A 570 -8.56 41.21 8.34
N SER A 571 -9.05 40.44 9.33
CA SER A 571 -8.71 40.10 10.75
C SER A 571 -9.52 40.78 11.89
N ALA A 572 -9.72 39.98 12.96
CA ALA A 572 -10.18 40.33 14.33
C ALA A 572 -11.70 40.58 14.63
N ALA A 573 -12.39 39.49 15.01
CA ALA A 573 -13.04 39.22 16.31
C ALA A 573 -13.80 40.31 17.13
N GLY A 574 -14.93 39.90 17.76
CA GLY A 574 -15.59 40.59 18.88
C GLY A 574 -17.13 40.48 18.87
N THR A 575 -17.76 39.41 19.36
CA THR A 575 -18.39 39.31 20.70
C THR A 575 -19.37 40.42 21.10
N GLY A 576 -20.69 40.14 21.18
CA GLY A 576 -21.66 41.08 21.77
C GLY A 576 -23.16 40.75 21.59
N SER A 577 -23.71 39.88 22.45
CA SER A 577 -25.16 39.82 22.77
C SER A 577 -25.47 40.80 23.94
N PRO A 578 -26.74 41.19 24.26
CA PRO A 578 -27.99 40.50 23.92
C PRO A 578 -29.23 41.38 23.57
N ALA A 579 -30.34 40.67 23.29
CA ALA A 579 -31.75 41.06 23.47
C ALA A 579 -32.36 42.22 22.65
N GLY A 580 -33.45 41.90 21.93
CA GLY A 580 -34.31 42.87 21.25
C GLY A 580 -35.38 42.17 20.39
N SER A 581 -36.62 42.17 20.87
CA SER A 581 -37.79 41.61 20.17
C SER A 581 -38.22 42.46 18.96
N GLY A 582 -38.63 41.85 17.85
CA GLY A 582 -39.24 42.56 16.73
C GLY A 582 -39.64 41.64 15.57
N SER A 583 -40.89 41.20 15.54
CA SER A 583 -41.50 40.57 14.36
C SER A 583 -41.99 41.64 13.37
N GLY A 584 -42.01 41.32 12.07
CA GLY A 584 -42.52 42.24 11.04
C GLY A 584 -41.94 42.01 9.64
N SER A 585 -42.34 40.92 8.97
CA SER A 585 -42.05 40.73 7.54
C SER A 585 -42.96 41.64 6.70
N SER A 586 -42.37 42.45 5.84
CA SER A 586 -43.09 43.32 4.91
C SER A 586 -43.55 42.58 3.65
N SER A 587 -44.79 42.80 3.23
CA SER A 587 -45.29 42.43 1.90
C SER A 587 -46.20 43.53 1.33
N SER A 588 -45.94 43.89 0.07
CA SER A 588 -46.56 44.91 -0.79
C SER A 588 -45.78 44.87 -2.13
N PRO A 589 -46.27 45.42 -3.25
CA PRO A 589 -47.51 46.19 -3.49
C PRO A 589 -48.51 45.36 -4.34
N ASP A 590 -49.50 45.84 -5.10
CA ASP A 590 -50.02 47.19 -5.43
C ASP A 590 -51.53 47.07 -5.77
N GLY A 591 -52.31 48.16 -5.86
CA GLY A 591 -53.72 48.05 -6.26
C GLY A 591 -54.69 49.22 -6.05
N SER A 592 -54.33 50.45 -6.48
CA SER A 592 -55.24 51.57 -6.81
C SER A 592 -56.76 51.31 -6.71
N ALA A 593 -57.45 51.72 -5.64
CA ALA A 593 -58.02 53.07 -5.38
C ALA A 593 -59.47 53.30 -5.91
N GLY A 594 -60.32 53.87 -5.04
CA GLY A 594 -61.69 54.29 -5.34
C GLY A 594 -62.39 54.84 -4.09
N ASP A 595 -62.68 56.14 -4.07
CA ASP A 595 -63.37 56.86 -2.97
C ASP A 595 -64.86 57.06 -3.30
N GLY A 596 -65.72 57.14 -2.28
CA GLY A 596 -67.17 57.33 -2.45
C GLY A 596 -68.01 56.94 -1.22
N THR A 597 -68.59 57.94 -0.54
CA THR A 597 -69.39 57.78 0.69
C THR A 597 -70.89 57.61 0.43
N ALA A 598 -71.56 56.76 1.24
CA ALA A 598 -72.98 56.91 1.60
C ALA A 598 -73.40 55.93 2.74
N ASP A 599 -74.07 56.43 3.77
CA ASP A 599 -74.81 55.60 4.75
C ASP A 599 -76.22 55.25 4.22
N VAL A 600 -76.57 53.96 4.16
CA VAL A 600 -77.94 53.45 4.40
C VAL A 600 -77.82 52.08 5.07
N ALA A 601 -78.62 51.83 6.11
CA ALA A 601 -78.69 50.52 6.75
C ALA A 601 -79.75 49.62 6.08
N ASP A 602 -79.44 48.33 5.94
CA ASP A 602 -80.45 47.26 5.79
C ASP A 602 -80.05 46.05 6.63
N SER A 603 -81.04 45.28 7.07
CA SER A 603 -80.90 44.18 8.04
C SER A 603 -80.70 42.83 7.35
N GLY A 604 -79.48 42.28 7.45
CA GLY A 604 -79.14 40.93 7.00
C GLY A 604 -78.74 40.03 8.17
N ASP A 605 -79.71 39.30 8.74
CA ASP A 605 -79.47 38.37 9.85
C ASP A 605 -78.41 37.32 9.48
N SER A 606 -77.32 37.30 10.25
CA SER A 606 -76.20 36.36 10.09
C SER A 606 -75.91 35.74 11.44
N ALA A 607 -76.63 34.65 11.73
CA ALA A 607 -76.50 33.93 12.98
C ALA A 607 -75.04 33.49 13.22
N ILE A 608 -74.53 33.79 14.42
CA ILE A 608 -73.22 33.35 14.86
C ILE A 608 -73.27 31.83 15.04
N ALA A 609 -72.73 31.10 14.06
CA ALA A 609 -72.26 29.73 14.28
C ALA A 609 -70.99 29.84 15.14
N ALA A 610 -71.10 29.79 16.47
CA ALA A 610 -71.39 28.58 17.25
C ALA A 610 -70.26 27.56 17.14
N ASP A 611 -69.10 27.96 17.66
CA ASP A 611 -68.29 27.15 18.59
C ASP A 611 -68.17 25.66 18.23
N ALA A 612 -67.63 25.41 17.04
CA ALA A 612 -67.27 24.06 16.62
C ALA A 612 -66.04 23.60 17.39
N THR A 613 -66.25 23.12 18.64
CA THR A 613 -65.20 22.51 19.46
C THR A 613 -64.46 21.48 18.62
N PRO A 614 -63.16 21.67 18.33
CA PRO A 614 -62.48 20.89 17.31
C PRO A 614 -62.44 19.43 17.77
N THR A 615 -63.06 18.57 16.97
CA THR A 615 -63.47 17.23 17.41
C THR A 615 -62.35 16.23 17.21
N GLU A 616 -62.16 15.33 18.18
CA GLU A 616 -61.18 14.24 18.12
C GLU A 616 -61.38 13.39 16.86
N GLN A 617 -60.30 13.13 16.12
CA GLN A 617 -60.34 12.34 14.90
C GLN A 617 -59.80 10.93 15.16
N GLN A 618 -60.58 9.90 14.83
CA GLN A 618 -60.09 8.53 14.79
C GLN A 618 -59.76 8.12 13.36
N LEU A 619 -58.50 7.74 13.11
CA LEU A 619 -58.03 7.23 11.82
C LEU A 619 -57.68 5.75 11.90
N VAL A 620 -58.03 4.98 10.87
CA VAL A 620 -57.83 3.53 10.80
C VAL A 620 -56.88 3.20 9.66
N TYR A 621 -55.94 2.28 9.89
CA TYR A 621 -55.00 1.77 8.91
C TYR A 621 -55.05 0.23 8.98
N GLY A 622 -56.11 -0.35 8.44
CA GLY A 622 -56.47 -1.76 8.56
C GLY A 622 -55.41 -2.71 8.01
N ALA A 623 -54.74 -2.32 6.92
CA ALA A 623 -53.60 -3.03 6.35
C ALA A 623 -52.42 -3.14 7.34
N ASN A 624 -52.10 -2.05 8.06
CA ASN A 624 -51.07 -2.04 9.11
C ASN A 624 -51.55 -2.66 10.43
N GLN A 625 -52.87 -2.86 10.58
CA GLN A 625 -53.55 -3.30 11.81
C GLN A 625 -53.33 -2.34 13.00
N LEU A 626 -53.45 -1.04 12.68
CA LEU A 626 -53.31 0.10 13.59
C LEU A 626 -54.50 1.07 13.44
N SER A 627 -54.83 1.81 14.51
CA SER A 627 -55.66 3.01 14.45
C SER A 627 -55.15 4.05 15.43
N PHE A 628 -55.43 5.31 15.16
CA PHE A 628 -54.90 6.46 15.88
C PHE A 628 -56.04 7.35 16.33
N GLU A 629 -55.91 7.90 17.54
CA GLU A 629 -56.74 9.00 18.03
C GLU A 629 -55.90 10.27 17.96
N LEU A 630 -56.45 11.31 17.32
CA LEU A 630 -55.78 12.59 17.11
C LEU A 630 -56.58 13.70 17.76
N THR A 631 -55.94 14.46 18.65
CA THR A 631 -56.51 15.71 19.17
C THR A 631 -56.02 16.90 18.35
N PRO A 632 -56.86 17.93 18.15
CA PRO A 632 -56.42 19.23 17.65
C PRO A 632 -55.46 19.89 18.65
N ASP A 633 -54.54 20.70 18.14
CA ASP A 633 -53.68 21.58 18.92
C ASP A 633 -54.51 22.79 19.45
N PRO A 634 -54.53 23.06 20.77
CA PRO A 634 -55.28 24.19 21.33
C PRO A 634 -54.86 25.56 20.77
N ASP A 635 -53.59 25.71 20.37
CA ASP A 635 -53.06 26.96 19.81
C ASP A 635 -53.19 27.00 18.28
N ASN A 636 -53.52 25.88 17.62
CA ASN A 636 -53.78 25.80 16.18
C ASN A 636 -54.77 24.67 15.84
N PRO A 637 -56.10 24.92 15.79
CA PRO A 637 -57.10 23.87 15.59
C PRO A 637 -57.09 23.20 14.20
N GLU A 638 -56.29 23.69 13.24
CA GLU A 638 -56.03 23.00 11.96
C GLU A 638 -54.92 21.93 12.08
N SER A 639 -54.12 21.98 13.15
CA SER A 639 -53.05 21.02 13.44
C SER A 639 -53.57 19.89 14.32
N TYR A 640 -53.69 18.69 13.77
CA TYR A 640 -54.03 17.47 14.53
C TYR A 640 -52.79 16.67 14.88
N SER A 641 -52.68 16.23 16.14
CA SER A 641 -51.57 15.41 16.64
C SER A 641 -52.03 14.11 17.31
N VAL A 642 -51.26 13.04 17.12
CA VAL A 642 -51.59 11.69 17.63
C VAL A 642 -51.40 11.59 19.16
N THR A 643 -52.48 11.32 19.89
CA THR A 643 -52.49 11.16 21.36
C THR A 643 -52.64 9.71 21.82
N GLU A 644 -53.29 8.84 21.03
CA GLU A 644 -53.41 7.41 21.35
C GLU A 644 -53.17 6.53 20.12
N VAL A 645 -52.39 5.47 20.29
CA VAL A 645 -52.10 4.45 19.27
C VAL A 645 -52.76 3.13 19.68
N ARG A 646 -53.66 2.62 18.85
CA ARG A 646 -54.42 1.38 19.09
C ARG A 646 -53.97 0.30 18.11
N ILE A 647 -53.51 -0.83 18.63
CA ILE A 647 -52.75 -1.86 17.91
C ILE A 647 -53.49 -3.19 17.97
N TRP A 648 -53.73 -3.84 16.83
CA TRP A 648 -54.09 -5.27 16.76
C TRP A 648 -53.14 -6.10 15.87
N ASN A 649 -52.12 -5.46 15.29
CA ASN A 649 -51.04 -6.12 14.57
C ASN A 649 -50.34 -7.16 15.47
N LYS A 650 -50.45 -8.44 15.13
CA LYS A 650 -49.92 -9.56 15.94
C LYS A 650 -48.42 -9.48 16.18
N THR A 651 -47.65 -9.02 15.19
CA THR A 651 -46.19 -8.88 15.27
C THR A 651 -45.81 -7.78 16.24
N VAL A 652 -46.47 -6.62 16.16
CA VAL A 652 -46.27 -5.49 17.08
C VAL A 652 -46.70 -5.87 18.51
N LEU A 653 -47.82 -6.58 18.68
CA LEU A 653 -48.28 -7.07 19.99
C LEU A 653 -47.28 -8.04 20.63
N ALA A 654 -46.72 -8.97 19.85
CA ALA A 654 -45.73 -9.93 20.33
C ALA A 654 -44.44 -9.24 20.78
N ASP A 655 -43.89 -8.32 19.97
CA ASP A 655 -42.69 -7.57 20.33
C ASP A 655 -42.92 -6.65 21.54
N LEU A 656 -44.04 -5.90 21.60
CA LEU A 656 -44.39 -5.05 22.73
C LEU A 656 -44.46 -5.85 24.05
N VAL A 657 -45.10 -7.02 24.04
CA VAL A 657 -45.20 -7.87 25.24
C VAL A 657 -43.83 -8.46 25.61
N ALA A 658 -43.01 -8.86 24.64
CA ALA A 658 -41.64 -9.32 24.88
C ALA A 658 -40.75 -8.19 25.47
N GLN A 659 -40.89 -6.96 24.99
CA GLN A 659 -40.21 -5.77 25.52
C GLN A 659 -40.59 -5.52 26.98
N LEU A 660 -41.89 -5.46 27.28
CA LEU A 660 -42.42 -5.25 28.64
C LEU A 660 -41.94 -6.34 29.62
N GLN A 661 -41.85 -7.60 29.17
CA GLN A 661 -41.33 -8.70 29.97
C GLN A 661 -39.80 -8.60 30.18
N ALA A 662 -39.03 -8.29 29.13
CA ALA A 662 -37.57 -8.15 29.20
C ALA A 662 -37.14 -7.02 30.15
N ASP A 663 -37.85 -5.89 30.08
CA ASP A 663 -37.65 -4.72 30.95
C ASP A 663 -38.18 -4.95 32.39
N LYS A 664 -38.79 -6.13 32.65
CA LYS A 664 -39.43 -6.51 33.92
C LYS A 664 -40.51 -5.50 34.38
N ASN A 665 -41.23 -4.93 33.41
CA ASN A 665 -42.18 -3.87 33.66
C ASN A 665 -43.44 -4.41 34.36
N ALA A 666 -43.56 -4.16 35.67
CA ALA A 666 -44.69 -4.61 36.48
C ALA A 666 -45.98 -3.85 36.09
N GLY A 667 -46.82 -4.49 35.28
CA GLY A 667 -48.14 -3.97 34.91
C GLY A 667 -49.24 -4.31 35.94
N VAL A 668 -50.23 -3.43 36.06
CA VAL A 668 -51.41 -3.64 36.91
C VAL A 668 -52.49 -4.39 36.14
N LYS A 669 -52.98 -5.52 36.66
CA LYS A 669 -54.06 -6.30 36.04
C LYS A 669 -55.43 -5.71 36.38
N GLN A 670 -56.21 -5.33 35.37
CA GLN A 670 -57.60 -4.89 35.50
C GLN A 670 -58.53 -5.90 34.79
N PRO A 671 -59.50 -6.52 35.48
CA PRO A 671 -60.46 -7.43 34.83
C PRO A 671 -61.47 -6.65 33.99
N VAL A 672 -61.76 -7.12 32.77
CA VAL A 672 -62.75 -6.53 31.86
C VAL A 672 -64.02 -7.38 31.84
N ASP A 673 -63.87 -8.69 31.72
CA ASP A 673 -64.95 -9.68 31.85
C ASP A 673 -64.40 -11.04 32.31
N ALA A 674 -65.16 -12.12 32.13
CA ALA A 674 -64.80 -13.47 32.58
C ALA A 674 -63.61 -14.08 31.79
N ASP A 675 -63.41 -13.69 30.53
CA ASP A 675 -62.35 -14.21 29.66
C ASP A 675 -61.29 -13.15 29.30
N ARG A 676 -61.55 -11.86 29.55
CA ARG A 676 -60.65 -10.74 29.19
C ARG A 676 -60.19 -9.89 30.37
N TYR A 677 -58.93 -9.47 30.31
CA TYR A 677 -58.34 -8.51 31.24
C TYR A 677 -57.31 -7.62 30.55
N GLU A 678 -57.11 -6.42 31.08
CA GLU A 678 -56.04 -5.52 30.65
C GLU A 678 -54.85 -5.60 31.61
N MET A 679 -53.65 -5.42 31.07
CA MET A 679 -52.43 -5.16 31.82
C MET A 679 -51.99 -3.72 31.54
N TRP A 680 -52.05 -2.87 32.56
CA TRP A 680 -51.67 -1.47 32.49
C TRP A 680 -50.20 -1.32 32.88
N HIS A 681 -49.33 -1.19 31.88
CA HIS A 681 -47.89 -1.01 32.06
C HIS A 681 -47.50 0.47 31.96
N LYS A 682 -46.68 0.96 32.90
CA LYS A 682 -46.09 2.29 32.83
C LYS A 682 -44.68 2.17 32.28
N TRP A 683 -44.50 2.51 31.01
CA TRP A 683 -43.31 2.18 30.22
C TRP A 683 -42.83 3.38 29.41
N ASN A 684 -41.57 3.76 29.55
CA ASN A 684 -40.93 4.86 28.81
C ASN A 684 -41.72 6.19 28.78
N GLY A 685 -42.31 6.57 29.93
CA GLY A 685 -43.12 7.79 30.07
C GLY A 685 -44.53 7.72 29.48
N ARG A 686 -44.96 6.53 29.04
CA ARG A 686 -46.24 6.25 28.39
C ARG A 686 -47.03 5.21 29.19
N TRP A 687 -48.35 5.22 29.05
CA TRP A 687 -49.18 4.04 29.32
C TRP A 687 -49.07 3.09 28.14
N ALA A 688 -48.79 1.81 28.41
CA ALA A 688 -48.92 0.70 27.48
C ALA A 688 -49.94 -0.29 28.06
N ILE A 689 -51.17 -0.22 27.58
CA ILE A 689 -52.31 -1.00 28.07
C ILE A 689 -52.49 -2.18 27.12
N VAL A 690 -52.28 -3.41 27.58
CA VAL A 690 -52.40 -4.62 26.74
C VAL A 690 -53.63 -5.41 27.16
N LEU A 691 -54.59 -5.54 26.26
CA LEU A 691 -55.79 -6.37 26.42
C LEU A 691 -55.47 -7.83 26.07
N TYR A 692 -55.67 -8.71 27.04
CA TYR A 692 -55.56 -10.16 26.89
C TYR A 692 -56.95 -10.80 26.79
N ASN A 693 -57.07 -11.82 25.94
CA ASN A 693 -58.16 -12.79 25.96
C ASN A 693 -57.55 -14.14 26.38
N LYS A 694 -57.96 -14.64 27.55
CA LYS A 694 -57.22 -15.65 28.31
C LYS A 694 -55.76 -15.19 28.43
N ASP A 695 -54.78 -15.99 28.04
CA ASP A 695 -53.36 -15.63 28.14
C ASP A 695 -52.77 -15.09 26.83
N LYS A 696 -53.61 -14.70 25.85
CA LYS A 696 -53.17 -14.18 24.54
C LYS A 696 -53.41 -12.68 24.41
N PRO A 697 -52.40 -11.85 24.08
CA PRO A 697 -52.63 -10.45 23.77
C PRO A 697 -53.44 -10.34 22.47
N VAL A 698 -54.50 -9.54 22.48
CA VAL A 698 -55.41 -9.35 21.32
C VAL A 698 -55.51 -7.90 20.85
N ARG A 699 -55.19 -6.94 21.74
CA ARG A 699 -55.10 -5.52 21.41
C ARG A 699 -54.13 -4.85 22.37
N ALA A 700 -53.49 -3.76 21.96
CA ALA A 700 -52.79 -2.86 22.85
C ALA A 700 -53.15 -1.41 22.54
N THR A 701 -52.98 -0.55 23.54
CA THR A 701 -53.19 0.89 23.47
C THR A 701 -51.97 1.57 24.08
N ILE A 702 -51.34 2.49 23.34
CA ILE A 702 -50.20 3.28 23.81
C ILE A 702 -50.56 4.76 23.78
N ARG A 703 -50.38 5.46 24.90
CA ARG A 703 -50.69 6.89 25.08
C ARG A 703 -49.75 7.55 26.10
N PRO A 704 -49.66 8.89 26.18
CA PRO A 704 -48.91 9.57 27.24
C PRO A 704 -49.33 9.11 28.65
N TRP A 705 -48.39 9.13 29.59
CA TRP A 705 -48.73 9.06 31.02
C TRP A 705 -49.07 10.46 31.52
N ASP A 706 -50.33 10.65 31.94
CA ASP A 706 -50.91 11.91 32.43
C ASP A 706 -50.35 12.39 33.79
N GLY A 707 -49.59 11.55 34.50
CA GLY A 707 -49.05 11.86 35.82
C GLY A 707 -49.80 11.22 37.00
N THR A 708 -50.92 10.55 36.76
CA THR A 708 -51.77 9.90 37.79
C THR A 708 -51.62 8.38 37.88
#